data_AF-A0A8J2JCJ3-F1
#
_entry.id   AF-A0A8J2JCJ3-F1
#
_cell.length_a   1.000
_cell.length_b   1.000
_cell.length_c   1.000
_cell.angle_alpha   90.00
_cell.angle_beta   90.00
_cell.angle_gamma   90.00
#
_symmetry.space_group_name_H-M   'P 1'
#
loop_
_entity.id
_entity.type
_entity.pdbx_description
1 polymer ?
#
loop_
_entity_poly.entity_id
_entity_poly.type
_entity_poly.pdbx_seq_one_letter_code
_entity_poly.pdbx_strand_id
1 'polypeptide(L)'
;MSSQGDSQQSQDSTMTLMQENVSEILYFAYGSNLSTEQMRQRCPYSTPVGLAYLKGWKWIINTRGYANVVQLPIDSDDDTPDAESNKQLTDKGKEKATNKVEEEEGVYGLLYLVPAQDEERLDGYEGVPWAYQKFQVDVKWATATGDEDETLRALVYVDEMRVDEDLPKEEYVDRMEDGIEDAVENWGLDQEISSWSILSYQNQIRLMTTSSPSFPAWFARGGTSNGLVIHRKDLPPESQWSQVLPSAMGSPDPYGRQLDGMGSGISSTSKVVILGPPSRDDVDVDFTFVQVGIQDGSLDMAGNCGNMSSLVGPAAWDSGLISSEDVGVETDQDGMQWATVRFLNTNTDKVMSSKFRVEGEPLRYTHKGDYTMDGVPGTGSKIIMSFLDPAGAKTGKALPTGNTVDTLTLSDGATVQASLVDVGNPGVFISTESLGLADHLSLTPAQVELNPQLKDKLEEIRQAGASLMGLDPKIMSVPKIVLLFPSSCSSEVDIRCLALSMGQAHKAVPLTLGLCLGAASQLKGTIASGLVGGKPKDTVTIGHPSGRVDIGTVIRDAQGYEMADPITSVPEPGHPYFPMDAVIPGYLPNTTGVFELIATFGAVVSAVIGLAVWQTTRTRKPVRPIDQFAVGWFALWYYLVYRHQLPSMSTLFAQLWKEYTLSDSRYLTHDIFTVSVEAITCLAWGPLSLLTVFGILRDWHSRHVVQVIVCTAHVYGVALYYLTNWNESRVHGVAYSRPETLYFWVYYVGFNLPWAIVPLVLLRDSWSQVSKAFAALEEKKRG
;
A
#
# COMPACT_ATOMS: atom_id res chain seq x y z
N MET A 1 59.37 -30.48 -17.12
CA MET A 1 59.81 -31.02 -15.81
C MET A 1 59.02 -30.24 -14.76
N SER A 2 57.91 -30.75 -14.22
CA SER A 2 57.79 -31.81 -13.18
C SER A 2 58.31 -31.33 -11.81
N SER A 3 57.66 -31.58 -10.66
CA SER A 3 56.38 -32.28 -10.38
C SER A 3 55.92 -32.03 -8.93
N GLN A 4 54.73 -32.54 -8.62
CA GLN A 4 54.06 -32.71 -7.31
C GLN A 4 54.95 -33.22 -6.14
N GLY A 5 54.42 -33.12 -4.90
CA GLY A 5 54.19 -34.34 -4.10
C GLY A 5 54.47 -34.32 -2.58
N ASP A 6 53.58 -35.00 -1.85
CA ASP A 6 53.71 -35.68 -0.54
C ASP A 6 53.81 -34.87 0.79
N SER A 7 53.12 -35.17 1.90
CA SER A 7 52.52 -36.42 2.50
C SER A 7 53.57 -37.34 3.22
N GLN A 8 53.34 -38.05 4.35
CA GLN A 8 52.30 -38.14 5.39
C GLN A 8 52.86 -38.97 6.61
N GLN A 9 52.38 -38.77 7.87
CA GLN A 9 52.34 -39.76 9.01
C GLN A 9 53.65 -40.44 9.54
N SER A 10 53.75 -41.08 10.73
CA SER A 10 52.95 -41.11 11.99
C SER A 10 53.74 -41.64 13.23
N GLN A 11 53.22 -41.33 14.44
CA GLN A 11 53.04 -42.18 15.64
C GLN A 11 54.17 -42.69 16.60
N ASP A 12 53.69 -42.92 17.85
CA ASP A 12 54.05 -43.95 18.86
C ASP A 12 55.21 -43.72 19.88
N SER A 13 55.12 -44.05 21.20
CA SER A 13 54.01 -44.60 22.04
C SER A 13 54.17 -44.34 23.59
N THR A 14 53.07 -44.59 24.34
CA THR A 14 52.91 -45.27 25.67
C THR A 14 53.31 -44.68 27.05
N MET A 15 52.27 -44.61 27.93
CA MET A 15 52.16 -45.08 29.35
C MET A 15 53.08 -44.47 30.45
N THR A 16 52.71 -44.31 31.73
CA THR A 16 51.55 -44.69 32.60
C THR A 16 51.53 -43.70 33.81
N LEU A 17 50.70 -43.70 34.87
CA LEU A 17 49.70 -44.60 35.48
C LEU A 17 48.81 -43.77 36.44
N MET A 18 47.53 -44.12 36.68
CA MET A 18 46.87 -44.18 38.01
C MET A 18 45.45 -44.76 37.84
N GLN A 19 45.16 -45.84 38.58
CA GLN A 19 43.90 -46.58 38.54
C GLN A 19 43.36 -46.63 39.96
N GLU A 20 42.49 -45.68 40.31
CA GLU A 20 41.72 -45.69 41.56
C GLU A 20 40.26 -46.04 41.28
N ASN A 21 39.54 -46.54 42.29
CA ASN A 21 38.17 -47.03 42.15
C ASN A 21 37.18 -45.88 41.86
N VAL A 22 37.01 -45.52 40.59
CA VAL A 22 35.91 -44.68 40.15
C VAL A 22 34.64 -45.53 40.10
N SER A 23 33.73 -45.31 41.04
CA SER A 23 32.34 -45.72 40.85
C SER A 23 31.72 -44.75 39.84
N GLU A 24 31.77 -45.10 38.57
CA GLU A 24 31.13 -44.34 37.49
C GLU A 24 29.60 -44.46 37.62
N ILE A 25 28.92 -43.33 37.58
CA ILE A 25 27.46 -43.26 37.64
C ILE A 25 26.94 -43.06 36.22
N LEU A 26 25.98 -43.88 35.82
CA LEU A 26 25.25 -43.69 34.57
C LEU A 26 24.24 -42.54 34.77
N TYR A 27 24.37 -41.47 34.00
CA TYR A 27 23.52 -40.28 34.05
C TYR A 27 22.68 -40.17 32.76
N PHE A 28 21.37 -39.96 32.91
CA PHE A 28 20.43 -39.68 31.83
C PHE A 28 20.30 -38.17 31.62
N ALA A 29 20.91 -37.67 30.55
CA ALA A 29 20.90 -36.26 30.19
C ALA A 29 19.72 -35.90 29.27
N TYR A 30 19.13 -34.73 29.51
CA TYR A 30 18.05 -34.16 28.71
C TYR A 30 18.17 -32.62 28.65
N GLY A 31 17.42 -31.97 27.76
CA GLY A 31 17.55 -30.53 27.51
C GLY A 31 18.97 -30.15 27.10
N SER A 32 19.52 -29.06 27.64
CA SER A 32 20.87 -28.61 27.25
C SER A 32 22.01 -29.59 27.58
N ASN A 33 21.80 -30.57 28.47
CA ASN A 33 22.81 -31.58 28.79
C ASN A 33 22.89 -32.70 27.73
N LEU A 34 22.04 -32.68 26.71
CA LEU A 34 22.21 -33.52 25.52
C LEU A 34 23.54 -33.20 24.79
N SER A 35 23.97 -31.92 24.79
CA SER A 35 25.23 -31.48 24.17
C SER A 35 26.43 -32.13 24.86
N THR A 36 27.19 -32.91 24.11
CA THR A 36 28.44 -33.55 24.54
C THR A 36 29.54 -32.53 24.82
N GLU A 37 29.57 -31.42 24.09
CA GLU A 37 30.50 -30.33 24.36
C GLU A 37 30.14 -29.59 25.65
N GLN A 38 28.86 -29.28 25.88
CA GLN A 38 28.43 -28.72 27.16
C GLN A 38 28.72 -29.67 28.33
N MET A 39 28.44 -30.97 28.17
CA MET A 39 28.73 -31.97 29.19
C MET A 39 30.22 -32.13 29.45
N ARG A 40 31.09 -32.05 28.42
CA ARG A 40 32.55 -32.01 28.59
C ARG A 40 33.04 -30.77 29.34
N GLN A 41 32.39 -29.62 29.18
CA GLN A 41 32.74 -28.41 29.95
C GLN A 41 32.32 -28.54 31.44
N ARG A 42 31.12 -29.06 31.71
CA ARG A 42 30.63 -29.30 33.08
C ARG A 42 31.41 -30.42 33.78
N CYS A 43 31.63 -31.52 33.06
CA CYS A 43 32.17 -32.81 33.49
C CYS A 43 33.26 -33.31 32.50
N PRO A 44 34.52 -32.82 32.60
CA PRO A 44 35.59 -33.09 31.63
C PRO A 44 36.00 -34.56 31.46
N TYR A 45 35.64 -35.43 32.40
CA TYR A 45 35.92 -36.86 32.37
C TYR A 45 34.65 -37.70 32.09
N SER A 46 33.50 -37.05 31.84
CA SER A 46 32.29 -37.76 31.43
C SER A 46 32.45 -38.39 30.04
N THR A 47 31.96 -39.62 29.90
CA THR A 47 32.00 -40.36 28.63
C THR A 47 30.58 -40.62 28.15
N PRO A 48 30.15 -40.08 26.99
CA PRO A 48 28.84 -40.39 26.43
C PRO A 48 28.79 -41.85 25.97
N VAL A 49 27.65 -42.51 26.19
CA VAL A 49 27.48 -43.96 26.03
C VAL A 49 26.53 -44.30 24.87
N GLY A 50 25.40 -43.59 24.77
CA GLY A 50 24.39 -43.80 23.73
C GLY A 50 22.99 -43.31 24.13
N LEU A 51 22.06 -43.27 23.17
CA LEU A 51 20.69 -42.80 23.41
C LEU A 51 19.86 -43.80 24.22
N ALA A 52 19.04 -43.26 25.10
CA ALA A 52 18.10 -43.99 25.93
C ALA A 52 16.70 -43.35 25.94
N TYR A 53 15.71 -44.16 26.30
CA TYR A 53 14.30 -43.78 26.40
C TYR A 53 13.78 -43.97 27.83
N LEU A 54 13.17 -42.93 28.38
CA LEU A 54 12.57 -42.87 29.70
C LEU A 54 11.04 -42.88 29.55
N LYS A 55 10.45 -44.09 29.59
CA LYS A 55 9.01 -44.33 29.40
C LYS A 55 8.18 -43.90 30.62
N GLY A 56 7.00 -43.30 30.40
CA GLY A 56 6.09 -42.89 31.47
C GLY A 56 6.48 -41.57 32.15
N TRP A 57 7.31 -40.77 31.48
CA TRP A 57 7.71 -39.43 31.90
C TRP A 57 7.41 -38.43 30.79
N LYS A 58 6.97 -37.23 31.16
CA LYS A 58 6.77 -36.10 30.24
C LYS A 58 7.95 -35.13 30.37
N TRP A 59 8.51 -34.70 29.24
CA TRP A 59 9.43 -33.57 29.21
C TRP A 59 8.64 -32.25 29.20
N ILE A 60 9.08 -31.28 29.99
CA ILE A 60 8.51 -29.93 30.06
C ILE A 60 9.61 -28.88 30.16
N ILE A 61 9.24 -27.61 29.96
CA ILE A 61 9.97 -26.48 30.54
C ILE A 61 9.26 -26.07 31.82
N ASN A 62 9.99 -25.93 32.94
CA ASN A 62 9.43 -25.51 34.22
C ASN A 62 9.29 -23.98 34.34
N THR A 63 8.60 -23.51 35.39
CA THR A 63 8.42 -22.08 35.74
C THR A 63 9.70 -21.28 36.07
N ARG A 64 10.90 -21.87 35.94
CA ARG A 64 12.19 -21.13 35.92
C ARG A 64 12.73 -20.91 34.50
N GLY A 65 12.05 -21.44 33.49
CA GLY A 65 12.43 -21.42 32.09
C GLY A 65 13.56 -22.38 31.73
N TYR A 66 13.68 -23.51 32.45
CA TYR A 66 14.64 -24.58 32.19
C TYR A 66 13.94 -25.93 32.00
N ALA A 67 14.58 -26.85 31.28
CA ALA A 67 14.03 -28.18 31.00
C ALA A 67 13.86 -29.01 32.28
N ASN A 68 12.79 -29.80 32.37
CA ASN A 68 12.51 -30.73 33.45
C ASN A 68 11.85 -32.00 32.89
N VAL A 69 11.91 -33.10 33.64
CA VAL A 69 11.12 -34.31 33.35
C VAL A 69 10.22 -34.62 34.52
N VAL A 70 8.93 -34.87 34.26
CA VAL A 70 7.91 -35.11 35.27
C VAL A 70 7.30 -36.48 35.05
N GLN A 71 7.20 -37.29 36.11
CA GLN A 71 6.60 -38.62 36.01
C GLN A 71 5.08 -38.49 35.78
N LEU A 72 4.56 -39.24 34.81
CA LEU A 72 3.12 -39.25 34.54
C LEU A 72 2.37 -40.08 35.60
N PRO A 73 1.09 -39.77 35.90
CA PRO A 73 0.26 -40.62 36.73
C PRO A 73 0.17 -42.02 36.13
N ILE A 74 0.39 -43.04 36.95
CA ILE A 74 0.16 -44.44 36.55
C ILE A 74 -1.35 -44.67 36.61
N ASP A 75 -1.99 -44.90 35.46
CA ASP A 75 -3.38 -45.35 35.42
C ASP A 75 -3.48 -46.72 36.10
N SER A 76 -4.12 -46.72 37.26
CA SER A 76 -4.35 -47.93 38.05
C SER A 76 -5.60 -48.67 37.55
N ASP A 77 -5.45 -49.40 36.45
CA ASP A 77 -6.39 -50.46 36.07
C ASP A 77 -6.23 -51.64 37.05
N ASP A 78 -6.91 -51.58 38.19
CA ASP A 78 -7.25 -52.76 38.99
C ASP A 78 -8.62 -52.61 39.68
N ASP A 79 -9.34 -53.72 39.82
CA ASP A 79 -10.79 -53.76 40.03
C ASP A 79 -11.32 -53.05 41.30
N THR A 80 -12.38 -52.25 41.16
CA THR A 80 -13.60 -52.36 42.01
C THR A 80 -14.78 -51.50 41.51
N PRO A 81 -16.02 -52.04 41.48
CA PRO A 81 -17.22 -51.23 41.22
C PRO A 81 -17.84 -50.70 42.53
N ASP A 82 -18.12 -49.40 42.62
CA ASP A 82 -19.41 -48.89 43.16
C ASP A 82 -19.50 -47.34 43.20
N ALA A 83 -20.73 -46.85 43.39
CA ALA A 83 -21.14 -45.51 43.80
C ALA A 83 -21.22 -44.37 42.75
N GLU A 84 -22.42 -44.27 42.19
CA GLU A 84 -23.06 -43.09 41.61
C GLU A 84 -22.70 -41.73 42.26
N SER A 85 -22.46 -40.68 41.45
CA SER A 85 -23.22 -39.40 41.58
C SER A 85 -22.97 -38.38 40.45
N ASN A 86 -23.72 -38.56 39.36
CA ASN A 86 -24.67 -37.55 38.86
C ASN A 86 -24.29 -36.04 38.92
N LYS A 87 -23.84 -35.45 37.79
CA LYS A 87 -24.60 -34.40 37.08
C LYS A 87 -24.01 -33.95 35.73
N GLN A 88 -24.72 -34.34 34.68
CA GLN A 88 -25.27 -33.49 33.60
C GLN A 88 -24.45 -32.26 33.16
N LEU A 89 -23.82 -32.31 31.98
CA LEU A 89 -24.42 -32.07 30.65
C LEU A 89 -24.79 -30.61 30.37
N THR A 90 -24.08 -29.99 29.43
CA THR A 90 -24.70 -29.59 28.15
C THR A 90 -23.81 -30.00 26.99
N ASP A 91 -24.37 -30.83 26.09
CA ASP A 91 -23.72 -31.35 24.90
C ASP A 91 -24.09 -30.49 23.69
N LYS A 92 -23.09 -30.11 22.87
CA LYS A 92 -23.21 -29.79 21.42
C LYS A 92 -21.85 -29.36 20.84
N GLY A 93 -21.13 -30.31 20.25
CA GLY A 93 -19.86 -30.01 19.57
C GLY A 93 -19.18 -31.18 18.84
N LYS A 94 -19.90 -32.26 18.50
CA LYS A 94 -19.32 -33.33 17.68
C LYS A 94 -19.28 -32.93 16.21
N GLU A 95 -18.10 -32.67 15.67
CA GLU A 95 -17.67 -33.36 14.44
C GLU A 95 -16.14 -33.40 14.24
N LYS A 96 -15.63 -34.64 14.11
CA LYS A 96 -14.45 -35.08 13.34
C LYS A 96 -13.14 -34.27 13.44
N ALA A 97 -12.26 -34.73 14.32
CA ALA A 97 -10.89 -35.05 13.92
C ALA A 97 -10.72 -36.58 13.94
N THR A 98 -10.15 -37.15 12.88
CA THR A 98 -9.76 -38.56 12.76
C THR A 98 -8.27 -38.62 12.49
N ASN A 99 -7.59 -39.69 12.95
CA ASN A 99 -6.13 -39.92 13.00
C ASN A 99 -5.54 -39.50 14.36
N LYS A 100 -4.55 -40.20 14.94
CA LYS A 100 -3.92 -41.50 14.60
C LYS A 100 -3.16 -41.96 15.87
N VAL A 101 -3.17 -43.26 16.17
CA VAL A 101 -2.24 -44.01 17.05
C VAL A 101 -1.90 -43.38 18.42
N GLU A 102 -2.34 -44.03 19.50
CA GLU A 102 -1.76 -43.85 20.83
C GLU A 102 -0.37 -44.52 20.85
N GLU A 103 0.70 -43.73 20.77
CA GLU A 103 2.08 -44.16 21.04
C GLU A 103 2.49 -43.78 22.47
N GLU A 104 3.32 -44.61 23.10
CA GLU A 104 3.60 -44.56 24.53
C GLU A 104 4.40 -43.30 24.93
N GLU A 105 3.83 -42.40 25.74
CA GLU A 105 4.52 -41.17 26.18
C GLU A 105 5.82 -41.46 26.98
N GLY A 106 6.89 -40.74 26.64
CA GLY A 106 8.22 -40.87 27.25
C GLY A 106 9.22 -39.84 26.71
N VAL A 107 10.41 -39.81 27.32
CA VAL A 107 11.47 -38.82 27.01
C VAL A 107 12.70 -39.51 26.45
N TYR A 108 13.24 -39.00 25.34
CA TYR A 108 14.55 -39.40 24.83
C TYR A 108 15.67 -38.60 25.49
N GLY A 109 16.77 -39.27 25.81
CA GLY A 109 17.95 -38.66 26.44
C GLY A 109 19.25 -39.34 26.02
N LEU A 110 20.37 -38.72 26.37
CA LEU A 110 21.71 -39.25 26.10
C LEU A 110 22.34 -39.73 27.42
N LEU A 111 22.85 -40.96 27.42
CA LEU A 111 23.52 -41.53 28.59
C LEU A 111 24.99 -41.10 28.66
N TYR A 112 25.44 -40.77 29.86
CA TYR A 112 26.84 -40.47 30.18
C TYR A 112 27.32 -41.33 31.35
N LEU A 113 28.52 -41.91 31.27
CA LEU A 113 29.26 -42.35 32.45
C LEU A 113 29.93 -41.12 33.07
N VAL A 114 29.57 -40.80 34.31
CA VAL A 114 30.07 -39.64 35.05
C VAL A 114 30.88 -40.12 36.26
N PRO A 115 32.18 -39.81 36.33
CA PRO A 115 32.98 -40.05 37.53
C PRO A 115 32.47 -39.27 38.74
N ALA A 116 32.59 -39.84 39.95
CA ALA A 116 32.10 -39.22 41.19
C ALA A 116 32.65 -37.79 41.45
N GLN A 117 33.85 -37.45 40.94
CA GLN A 117 34.41 -36.10 41.02
C GLN A 117 33.69 -35.08 40.12
N ASP A 118 33.16 -35.53 38.98
CA ASP A 118 32.39 -34.71 38.05
C ASP A 118 30.90 -34.65 38.45
N GLU A 119 30.38 -35.64 39.17
CA GLU A 119 29.03 -35.59 39.76
C GLU A 119 28.88 -34.40 40.72
N GLU A 120 29.84 -34.14 41.62
CA GLU A 120 29.80 -32.99 42.54
C GLU A 120 29.79 -31.64 41.78
N ARG A 121 30.44 -31.59 40.61
CA ARG A 121 30.40 -30.41 39.73
C ARG A 121 29.03 -30.29 39.06
N LEU A 122 28.47 -31.38 38.56
CA LEU A 122 27.17 -31.44 37.91
C LEU A 122 26.05 -31.02 38.87
N ASP A 123 26.07 -31.52 40.11
CA ASP A 123 25.19 -31.09 41.21
C ASP A 123 25.22 -29.56 41.41
N GLY A 124 26.39 -28.93 41.26
CA GLY A 124 26.56 -27.48 41.32
C GLY A 124 25.91 -26.73 40.15
N TYR A 125 25.96 -27.28 38.93
CA TYR A 125 25.30 -26.70 37.75
C TYR A 125 23.79 -26.92 37.75
N GLU A 126 23.32 -28.08 38.20
CA GLU A 126 21.90 -28.39 38.37
C GLU A 126 21.30 -27.75 39.64
N GLY A 127 22.13 -27.19 40.52
CA GLY A 127 21.66 -26.50 41.73
C GLY A 127 21.01 -27.44 42.74
N VAL A 128 21.56 -28.63 42.94
CA VAL A 128 21.07 -29.59 43.93
C VAL A 128 21.29 -29.05 45.36
N PRO A 129 20.34 -29.20 46.31
CA PRO A 129 18.98 -29.75 46.17
C PRO A 129 17.89 -28.67 46.03
N TRP A 130 18.24 -27.42 45.68
CA TRP A 130 17.32 -26.28 45.70
C TRP A 130 16.61 -26.00 44.36
N ALA A 131 17.18 -26.51 43.27
CA ALA A 131 16.63 -26.47 41.93
C ALA A 131 16.13 -27.86 41.52
N TYR A 132 17.03 -28.84 41.38
CA TYR A 132 16.69 -30.23 41.06
C TYR A 132 17.10 -31.17 42.20
N GLN A 133 16.47 -32.35 42.24
CA GLN A 133 16.77 -33.47 43.13
C GLN A 133 17.23 -34.68 42.32
N LYS A 134 17.95 -35.61 42.95
CA LYS A 134 18.55 -36.79 42.30
C LYS A 134 17.66 -38.02 42.41
N PHE A 135 17.24 -38.57 41.27
CA PHE A 135 16.42 -39.77 41.15
C PHE A 135 17.16 -40.89 40.42
N GLN A 136 16.87 -42.15 40.77
CA GLN A 136 17.41 -43.33 40.11
C GLN A 136 16.27 -44.02 39.35
N VAL A 137 16.23 -43.78 38.04
CA VAL A 137 15.17 -44.22 37.12
C VAL A 137 15.64 -45.35 36.22
N ASP A 138 14.70 -46.18 35.77
CA ASP A 138 14.96 -47.25 34.81
C ASP A 138 14.69 -46.72 33.39
N VAL A 139 15.67 -46.88 32.51
CA VAL A 139 15.66 -46.40 31.11
C VAL A 139 15.98 -47.55 30.15
N LYS A 140 15.45 -47.49 28.94
CA LYS A 140 15.73 -48.46 27.86
C LYS A 140 16.73 -47.91 26.86
N TRP A 141 17.45 -48.76 26.14
CA TRP A 141 18.21 -48.35 24.96
C TRP A 141 17.29 -47.86 23.84
N ALA A 142 17.71 -46.81 23.12
CA ALA A 142 16.95 -46.23 22.00
C ALA A 142 17.63 -46.38 20.63
N THR A 143 18.77 -47.07 20.56
CA THR A 143 19.55 -47.28 19.31
C THR A 143 19.97 -48.73 19.15
N ALA A 144 20.09 -49.18 17.89
CA ALA A 144 20.27 -50.59 17.48
C ALA A 144 21.62 -51.25 17.88
N THR A 145 22.36 -50.67 18.82
CA THR A 145 23.61 -51.22 19.38
C THR A 145 23.43 -51.89 20.75
N GLY A 146 22.24 -51.81 21.35
CA GLY A 146 21.84 -52.57 22.55
C GLY A 146 20.57 -53.39 22.31
N ASP A 147 20.31 -54.40 23.16
CA ASP A 147 19.03 -55.12 23.16
C ASP A 147 17.92 -54.18 23.68
N GLU A 148 16.86 -53.96 22.89
CA GLU A 148 15.74 -53.04 23.18
C GLU A 148 14.92 -53.40 24.45
N ASP A 149 15.13 -54.61 24.97
CA ASP A 149 14.51 -55.13 26.19
C ASP A 149 15.38 -55.00 27.46
N GLU A 150 16.64 -54.57 27.36
CA GLU A 150 17.49 -54.35 28.54
C GLU A 150 17.19 -52.99 29.20
N THR A 151 16.76 -53.02 30.47
CA THR A 151 16.56 -51.81 31.27
C THR A 151 17.79 -51.49 32.11
N LEU A 152 18.36 -50.32 31.90
CA LEU A 152 19.48 -49.78 32.67
C LEU A 152 18.97 -48.83 33.75
N ARG A 153 19.67 -48.77 34.88
CA ARG A 153 19.36 -47.82 35.94
C ARG A 153 20.28 -46.61 35.86
N ALA A 154 19.70 -45.43 35.70
CA ALA A 154 20.41 -44.17 35.52
C ALA A 154 19.98 -43.12 36.55
N LEU A 155 20.94 -42.27 36.92
CA LEU A 155 20.70 -41.01 37.63
C LEU A 155 19.98 -40.03 36.70
N VAL A 156 18.96 -39.34 37.19
CA VAL A 156 18.32 -38.21 36.53
C VAL A 156 18.08 -37.08 37.55
N TYR A 157 18.19 -35.83 37.11
CA TYR A 157 17.86 -34.66 37.91
C TYR A 157 16.42 -34.23 37.63
N VAL A 158 15.61 -33.98 38.68
CA VAL A 158 14.18 -33.62 38.57
C VAL A 158 13.83 -32.46 39.51
N ASP A 159 13.17 -31.43 38.99
CA ASP A 159 12.58 -30.33 39.79
C ASP A 159 11.14 -30.71 40.17
N GLU A 160 10.98 -31.40 41.31
CA GLU A 160 9.66 -31.77 41.85
C GLU A 160 8.82 -30.58 42.34
N MET A 161 9.45 -29.41 42.55
CA MET A 161 8.76 -28.22 43.06
C MET A 161 8.09 -27.42 41.95
N ARG A 162 8.56 -27.57 40.70
CA ARG A 162 8.12 -26.79 39.54
C ARG A 162 7.80 -27.74 38.39
N VAL A 163 6.70 -28.46 38.57
CA VAL A 163 6.15 -29.42 37.60
C VAL A 163 5.15 -28.79 36.62
N ASP A 164 4.78 -27.52 36.83
CA ASP A 164 3.97 -26.75 35.90
C ASP A 164 4.80 -26.27 34.70
N GLU A 165 4.16 -26.28 33.53
CA GLU A 165 4.76 -25.98 32.23
C GLU A 165 4.73 -24.46 31.91
N ASP A 166 5.87 -23.89 31.49
CA ASP A 166 6.08 -22.45 31.28
C ASP A 166 7.08 -22.20 30.12
N LEU A 167 7.32 -20.94 29.75
CA LEU A 167 8.23 -20.58 28.65
C LEU A 167 9.71 -20.68 29.04
N PRO A 168 10.60 -21.19 28.16
CA PRO A 168 12.03 -21.22 28.42
C PRO A 168 12.63 -19.82 28.36
N LYS A 169 13.73 -19.62 29.08
CA LYS A 169 14.50 -18.37 28.98
C LYS A 169 15.23 -18.29 27.65
N GLU A 170 15.32 -17.09 27.08
CA GLU A 170 16.10 -16.81 25.86
C GLU A 170 17.55 -17.34 25.96
N GLU A 171 18.25 -17.08 27.07
CA GLU A 171 19.63 -17.56 27.35
C GLU A 171 19.79 -19.10 27.38
N TYR A 172 18.68 -19.84 27.37
CA TYR A 172 18.64 -21.30 27.47
C TYR A 172 18.19 -21.98 26.17
N VAL A 173 17.56 -21.25 25.24
CA VAL A 173 17.06 -21.81 23.96
C VAL A 173 18.23 -22.31 23.12
N ASP A 174 19.20 -21.45 22.81
CA ASP A 174 20.40 -21.80 22.03
C ASP A 174 21.08 -23.07 22.58
N ARG A 175 21.20 -23.16 23.91
CA ARG A 175 21.85 -24.28 24.61
C ARG A 175 21.05 -25.58 24.57
N MET A 176 19.74 -25.52 24.37
CA MET A 176 18.91 -26.70 24.10
C MET A 176 19.00 -27.11 22.62
N GLU A 177 19.03 -26.14 21.71
CA GLU A 177 19.19 -26.39 20.27
C GLU A 177 20.54 -27.07 19.98
N ASP A 178 21.65 -26.52 20.49
CA ASP A 178 23.00 -27.14 20.45
C ASP A 178 22.99 -28.59 20.96
N GLY A 179 22.17 -28.88 21.98
CA GLY A 179 22.08 -30.22 22.58
C GLY A 179 21.29 -31.21 21.74
N ILE A 180 20.21 -30.76 21.11
CA ILE A 180 19.39 -31.63 20.26
C ILE A 180 20.06 -31.82 18.90
N GLU A 181 20.72 -30.81 18.34
CA GLU A 181 21.53 -30.92 17.12
C GLU A 181 22.64 -31.97 17.29
N ASP A 182 23.43 -31.91 18.38
CA ASP A 182 24.45 -32.91 18.71
C ASP A 182 23.85 -34.33 18.85
N ALA A 183 22.70 -34.47 19.53
CA ALA A 183 22.01 -35.75 19.68
C ALA A 183 21.48 -36.32 18.35
N VAL A 184 21.03 -35.48 17.42
CA VAL A 184 20.59 -35.88 16.07
C VAL A 184 21.79 -36.25 15.20
N GLU A 185 22.80 -35.37 15.10
CA GLU A 185 23.94 -35.55 14.19
C GLU A 185 24.88 -36.69 14.62
N ASN A 186 25.23 -36.76 15.91
CA ASN A 186 26.29 -37.66 16.39
C ASN A 186 25.75 -38.94 17.05
N TRP A 187 24.48 -38.96 17.48
CA TRP A 187 23.91 -40.08 18.25
C TRP A 187 22.67 -40.72 17.61
N GLY A 188 22.16 -40.16 16.50
CA GLY A 188 21.08 -40.76 15.72
C GLY A 188 19.69 -40.61 16.32
N LEU A 189 19.44 -39.54 17.07
CA LEU A 189 18.10 -39.18 17.52
C LEU A 189 17.22 -38.89 16.29
N ASP A 190 16.01 -39.46 16.24
CA ASP A 190 15.13 -39.31 15.07
C ASP A 190 14.77 -37.82 14.84
N GLN A 191 14.98 -37.35 13.61
CA GLN A 191 14.67 -35.99 13.20
C GLN A 191 13.19 -35.67 13.37
N GLU A 192 12.26 -36.60 13.11
CA GLU A 192 10.84 -36.35 13.37
C GLU A 192 10.61 -36.12 14.87
N ILE A 193 11.11 -37.00 15.75
CA ILE A 193 10.95 -36.88 17.22
C ILE A 193 11.58 -35.60 17.77
N SER A 194 12.77 -35.23 17.27
CA SER A 194 13.39 -33.93 17.60
C SER A 194 12.51 -32.75 17.18
N SER A 195 11.82 -32.85 16.04
CA SER A 195 10.95 -31.80 15.53
C SER A 195 9.68 -31.61 16.34
N TRP A 196 9.07 -32.64 16.96
CA TRP A 196 7.86 -32.46 17.78
C TRP A 196 8.12 -31.66 19.06
N SER A 197 9.26 -31.92 19.72
CA SER A 197 9.70 -31.19 20.93
C SER A 197 10.20 -29.78 20.60
N ILE A 198 10.92 -29.60 19.48
CA ILE A 198 11.42 -28.31 19.03
C ILE A 198 10.30 -27.44 18.44
N LEU A 199 9.51 -27.91 17.47
CA LEU A 199 8.52 -27.09 16.74
C LEU A 199 7.39 -26.57 17.62
N SER A 200 6.99 -27.28 18.67
CA SER A 200 5.93 -26.82 19.57
C SER A 200 6.35 -25.55 20.32
N TYR A 201 7.57 -25.53 20.86
CA TYR A 201 8.14 -24.36 21.54
C TYR A 201 8.73 -23.33 20.58
N GLN A 202 9.48 -23.73 19.54
CA GLN A 202 9.98 -22.80 18.52
C GLN A 202 8.86 -22.03 17.83
N ASN A 203 7.67 -22.62 17.60
CA ASN A 203 6.56 -21.84 17.04
C ASN A 203 6.03 -20.81 18.05
N GLN A 204 5.86 -21.15 19.33
CA GLN A 204 5.44 -20.17 20.35
C GLN A 204 6.50 -19.07 20.59
N ILE A 205 7.78 -19.43 20.54
CA ILE A 205 8.92 -18.53 20.79
C ILE A 205 9.24 -17.68 19.55
N ARG A 206 9.21 -18.21 18.32
CA ARG A 206 9.28 -17.42 17.07
C ARG A 206 8.13 -16.42 16.97
N LEU A 207 6.94 -16.79 17.45
CA LEU A 207 5.79 -15.87 17.48
C LEU A 207 5.99 -14.69 18.45
N MET A 208 7.00 -14.69 19.33
CA MET A 208 7.17 -13.64 20.35
C MET A 208 8.59 -13.03 20.52
N THR A 209 9.67 -13.72 20.15
CA THR A 209 11.06 -13.31 20.51
C THR A 209 11.98 -13.02 19.32
N THR A 210 11.73 -13.59 18.14
CA THR A 210 12.42 -13.07 16.95
C THR A 210 11.80 -11.72 16.57
N SER A 211 12.63 -10.68 16.44
CA SER A 211 12.27 -9.57 15.57
C SER A 211 11.82 -10.16 14.24
N SER A 212 10.57 -9.91 13.83
CA SER A 212 9.99 -10.51 12.62
C SER A 212 11.01 -10.41 11.47
N PRO A 213 11.35 -11.52 10.77
CA PRO A 213 12.46 -11.55 9.83
C PRO A 213 12.30 -10.40 8.83
N SER A 214 13.17 -9.41 8.97
CA SER A 214 12.99 -8.09 8.36
C SER A 214 13.95 -7.92 7.21
N PHE A 215 13.42 -7.46 6.08
CA PHE A 215 14.18 -7.14 4.89
C PHE A 215 13.93 -5.66 4.52
N PRO A 216 14.96 -4.93 4.05
CA PRO A 216 14.77 -3.61 3.48
C PRO A 216 13.75 -3.63 2.33
N ALA A 217 12.76 -2.74 2.39
CA ALA A 217 11.77 -2.56 1.34
C ALA A 217 11.33 -1.09 1.27
N TRP A 218 11.02 -0.62 0.06
CA TRP A 218 10.32 0.65 -0.15
C TRP A 218 8.85 0.39 -0.43
N PHE A 219 7.96 1.18 0.16
CA PHE A 219 6.57 1.24 -0.29
C PHE A 219 6.42 2.41 -1.27
N ALA A 220 6.16 2.11 -2.54
CA ALA A 220 6.21 3.08 -3.62
C ALA A 220 5.00 3.01 -4.55
N ARG A 221 4.69 4.15 -5.18
CA ARG A 221 3.67 4.27 -6.23
C ARG A 221 4.31 4.13 -7.60
N GLY A 222 3.84 3.16 -8.39
CA GLY A 222 4.07 3.07 -9.82
C GLY A 222 2.76 3.34 -10.56
N GLY A 223 2.68 4.39 -11.37
CA GLY A 223 1.45 4.81 -12.04
C GLY A 223 0.26 4.96 -11.08
N THR A 224 -0.84 4.27 -11.36
CA THR A 224 -2.06 4.18 -10.52
C THR A 224 -2.06 2.95 -9.58
N SER A 225 -0.89 2.49 -9.14
CA SER A 225 -0.76 1.34 -8.22
C SER A 225 0.35 1.55 -7.21
N ASN A 226 0.21 0.91 -6.04
CA ASN A 226 1.22 0.92 -4.98
C ASN A 226 1.67 -0.51 -4.69
N GLY A 227 2.87 -0.67 -4.16
CA GLY A 227 3.38 -1.96 -3.72
C GLY A 227 4.73 -1.85 -3.01
N LEU A 228 5.22 -2.98 -2.52
CA LEU A 228 6.58 -3.09 -2.01
C LEU A 228 7.58 -3.21 -3.16
N VAL A 229 8.75 -2.61 -2.98
CA VAL A 229 9.90 -2.69 -3.87
C VAL A 229 11.07 -3.19 -3.04
N ILE A 230 11.64 -4.32 -3.41
CA ILE A 230 12.60 -5.08 -2.60
C ILE A 230 13.79 -5.45 -3.49
N HIS A 231 15.02 -5.42 -2.99
CA HIS A 231 16.12 -6.00 -3.76
C HIS A 231 16.10 -7.53 -3.69
N ARG A 232 16.51 -8.17 -4.79
CA ARG A 232 16.70 -9.62 -4.84
C ARG A 232 17.68 -10.13 -3.78
N LYS A 233 18.70 -9.34 -3.42
CA LYS A 233 19.71 -9.68 -2.39
C LYS A 233 19.14 -9.71 -0.96
N ASP A 234 18.04 -8.99 -0.72
CA ASP A 234 17.42 -8.84 0.60
C ASP A 234 16.30 -9.86 0.83
N LEU A 235 16.03 -10.73 -0.17
CA LEU A 235 15.03 -11.80 -0.11
C LEU A 235 15.69 -13.18 -0.06
N PRO A 236 15.04 -14.18 0.60
CA PRO A 236 15.47 -15.57 0.54
C PRO A 236 15.43 -16.12 -0.90
N PRO A 237 15.89 -17.37 -1.12
CA PRO A 237 15.67 -18.08 -2.38
C PRO A 237 14.20 -18.03 -2.82
N GLU A 238 13.97 -18.00 -4.14
CA GLU A 238 12.62 -17.83 -4.73
C GLU A 238 11.62 -18.90 -4.25
N SER A 239 12.10 -20.11 -4.00
CA SER A 239 11.34 -21.23 -3.42
C SER A 239 10.74 -20.94 -2.03
N GLN A 240 11.20 -19.89 -1.34
CA GLN A 240 10.71 -19.47 -0.02
C GLN A 240 9.88 -18.18 -0.07
N TRP A 241 9.69 -17.54 -1.23
CA TRP A 241 8.94 -16.27 -1.33
C TRP A 241 7.50 -16.39 -0.85
N SER A 242 6.87 -17.56 -1.02
CA SER A 242 5.53 -17.88 -0.51
C SER A 242 5.42 -17.84 1.03
N GLN A 243 6.53 -17.87 1.75
CA GLN A 243 6.58 -17.79 3.22
C GLN A 243 6.74 -16.36 3.74
N VAL A 244 7.13 -15.39 2.88
CA VAL A 244 7.48 -14.02 3.31
C VAL A 244 6.69 -12.92 2.60
N LEU A 245 6.46 -13.04 1.29
CA LEU A 245 5.75 -12.00 0.52
C LEU A 245 4.26 -11.90 0.84
N PRO A 246 3.50 -13.00 1.08
CA PRO A 246 2.11 -12.91 1.51
C PRO A 246 1.98 -12.19 2.85
N SER A 247 2.76 -12.61 3.85
CA SER A 247 2.77 -12.02 5.19
C SER A 247 3.12 -10.54 5.17
N ALA A 248 4.15 -10.12 4.42
CA ALA A 248 4.51 -8.71 4.27
C ALA A 248 3.39 -7.85 3.65
N MET A 249 2.53 -8.44 2.83
CA MET A 249 1.36 -7.78 2.25
C MET A 249 0.07 -7.96 3.07
N GLY A 250 0.09 -8.68 4.19
CA GLY A 250 -1.07 -8.93 5.05
C GLY A 250 -2.03 -9.99 4.48
N SER A 251 -1.48 -11.03 3.85
CA SER A 251 -2.22 -12.14 3.25
C SER A 251 -1.66 -13.51 3.70
N PRO A 252 -2.48 -14.58 3.76
CA PRO A 252 -3.91 -14.65 3.41
C PRO A 252 -4.82 -13.88 4.38
N ASP A 253 -5.76 -13.10 3.85
CA ASP A 253 -6.83 -12.45 4.63
C ASP A 253 -8.21 -12.81 4.05
N PRO A 254 -8.93 -13.78 4.66
CA PRO A 254 -10.29 -14.15 4.27
C PRO A 254 -11.30 -12.99 4.28
N TYR A 255 -11.05 -11.92 5.05
CA TYR A 255 -11.90 -10.73 5.10
C TYR A 255 -11.60 -9.74 3.98
N GLY A 256 -10.50 -9.90 3.24
CA GLY A 256 -10.15 -9.10 2.09
C GLY A 256 -9.73 -7.66 2.39
N ARG A 257 -9.11 -7.41 3.56
CA ARG A 257 -8.74 -6.07 4.07
C ARG A 257 -7.24 -5.82 4.12
N GLN A 258 -6.43 -6.87 4.33
CA GLN A 258 -4.97 -6.84 4.51
C GLN A 258 -4.53 -5.92 5.65
N LEU A 259 -5.19 -6.02 6.82
CA LEU A 259 -4.86 -5.15 7.96
C LEU A 259 -3.53 -5.47 8.65
N ASP A 260 -3.02 -6.69 8.51
CA ASP A 260 -1.82 -7.18 9.18
C ASP A 260 -0.61 -7.18 8.23
N GLY A 261 -0.47 -6.11 7.45
CA GLY A 261 0.62 -5.93 6.49
C GLY A 261 0.45 -4.70 5.60
N MET A 262 1.24 -4.62 4.52
CA MET A 262 1.34 -3.42 3.67
C MET A 262 0.30 -3.35 2.53
N GLY A 263 -0.53 -4.38 2.37
CA GLY A 263 -1.63 -4.38 1.42
C GLY A 263 -2.79 -3.47 1.87
N SER A 264 -3.85 -3.41 1.06
CA SER A 264 -5.06 -2.65 1.44
C SER A 264 -6.36 -3.28 0.97
N GLY A 265 -6.38 -4.60 0.73
CA GLY A 265 -7.56 -5.34 0.30
C GLY A 265 -7.97 -5.12 -1.16
N ILE A 266 -7.10 -4.52 -1.99
CA ILE A 266 -7.40 -4.23 -3.41
C ILE A 266 -6.22 -4.67 -4.27
N SER A 267 -6.51 -5.27 -5.44
CA SER A 267 -5.47 -5.78 -6.36
C SER A 267 -4.49 -4.72 -6.87
N SER A 268 -4.87 -3.44 -6.86
CA SER A 268 -4.00 -2.29 -7.21
C SER A 268 -2.97 -1.93 -6.13
N THR A 269 -3.12 -2.45 -4.91
CA THR A 269 -2.26 -2.18 -3.74
C THR A 269 -1.66 -3.44 -3.11
N SER A 270 -2.07 -4.64 -3.55
CA SER A 270 -1.47 -5.93 -3.18
C SER A 270 -0.40 -6.36 -4.20
N LYS A 271 0.76 -5.69 -4.21
CA LYS A 271 1.80 -5.84 -5.25
C LYS A 271 3.22 -5.83 -4.67
N VAL A 272 4.11 -6.59 -5.28
CA VAL A 272 5.55 -6.56 -5.01
C VAL A 272 6.34 -6.42 -6.32
N VAL A 273 7.43 -5.66 -6.28
CA VAL A 273 8.46 -5.53 -7.31
C VAL A 273 9.79 -5.96 -6.70
N ILE A 274 10.51 -6.83 -7.37
CA ILE A 274 11.82 -7.33 -6.92
C ILE A 274 12.86 -6.87 -7.95
N LEU A 275 13.89 -6.16 -7.50
CA LEU A 275 14.94 -5.60 -8.35
C LEU A 275 16.26 -6.35 -8.17
N GLY A 276 16.86 -6.80 -9.27
CA GLY A 276 18.13 -7.54 -9.30
C GLY A 276 19.16 -6.92 -10.24
N PRO A 277 20.43 -7.37 -10.17
CA PRO A 277 21.42 -7.08 -11.20
C PRO A 277 20.96 -7.63 -12.55
N PRO A 278 21.42 -7.07 -13.68
CA PRO A 278 21.01 -7.52 -15.01
C PRO A 278 21.49 -8.95 -15.30
N SER A 279 20.64 -9.77 -15.92
CA SER A 279 20.98 -11.12 -16.36
C SER A 279 21.53 -11.20 -17.80
N ARG A 280 21.58 -10.07 -18.52
CA ARG A 280 22.01 -9.97 -19.93
C ARG A 280 22.60 -8.58 -20.24
N ASP A 281 23.55 -8.52 -21.16
CA ASP A 281 24.39 -7.34 -21.41
C ASP A 281 23.67 -6.12 -22.04
N ASP A 282 22.45 -6.28 -22.56
CA ASP A 282 21.67 -5.21 -23.21
C ASP A 282 20.55 -4.63 -22.33
N VAL A 283 20.57 -4.91 -21.03
CA VAL A 283 19.71 -4.29 -20.01
C VAL A 283 20.55 -3.88 -18.79
N ASP A 284 20.06 -2.91 -18.04
CA ASP A 284 20.78 -2.34 -16.90
C ASP A 284 20.35 -2.99 -15.57
N VAL A 285 19.10 -3.50 -15.51
CA VAL A 285 18.47 -4.11 -14.32
C VAL A 285 17.50 -5.22 -14.71
N ASP A 286 17.41 -6.26 -13.88
CA ASP A 286 16.32 -7.23 -13.91
C ASP A 286 15.23 -6.82 -12.92
N PHE A 287 13.95 -6.94 -13.31
CA PHE A 287 12.84 -6.87 -12.38
C PHE A 287 11.87 -8.04 -12.49
N THR A 288 11.34 -8.44 -11.34
CA THR A 288 10.23 -9.40 -11.22
C THR A 288 9.05 -8.71 -10.56
N PHE A 289 7.88 -8.79 -11.19
CA PHE A 289 6.59 -8.42 -10.60
C PHE A 289 5.93 -9.64 -9.95
N VAL A 290 5.33 -9.44 -8.77
CA VAL A 290 4.51 -10.44 -8.08
C VAL A 290 3.18 -9.79 -7.68
N GLN A 291 2.08 -10.39 -8.13
CA GLN A 291 0.74 -10.09 -7.66
C GLN A 291 0.45 -11.01 -6.47
N VAL A 292 0.21 -10.44 -5.28
CA VAL A 292 -0.15 -11.21 -4.09
C VAL A 292 -1.67 -11.36 -4.02
N GLY A 293 -2.13 -12.61 -3.94
CA GLY A 293 -3.52 -13.00 -3.75
C GLY A 293 -4.00 -12.62 -2.36
N ILE A 294 -5.07 -11.83 -2.31
CA ILE A 294 -5.51 -11.17 -1.06
C ILE A 294 -6.02 -12.20 -0.04
N GLN A 295 -6.90 -13.10 -0.48
CA GLN A 295 -7.63 -14.04 0.39
C GLN A 295 -6.85 -15.32 0.70
N ASP A 296 -6.02 -15.76 -0.23
CA ASP A 296 -5.34 -17.05 -0.26
C ASP A 296 -3.82 -16.95 -0.12
N GLY A 297 -3.25 -15.74 -0.23
CA GLY A 297 -1.81 -15.52 -0.19
C GLY A 297 -1.06 -16.05 -1.41
N SER A 298 -1.76 -16.43 -2.49
CA SER A 298 -1.10 -17.00 -3.67
C SER A 298 -0.20 -15.99 -4.36
N LEU A 299 0.96 -16.44 -4.85
CA LEU A 299 1.90 -15.60 -5.59
C LEU A 299 1.71 -15.81 -7.09
N ASP A 300 1.15 -14.81 -7.76
CA ASP A 300 1.03 -14.78 -9.21
C ASP A 300 2.20 -14.01 -9.83
N MET A 301 3.07 -14.75 -10.51
CA MET A 301 4.23 -14.25 -11.26
C MET A 301 4.05 -14.45 -12.78
N ALA A 302 2.83 -14.73 -13.25
CA ALA A 302 2.58 -15.14 -14.63
C ALA A 302 2.59 -13.99 -15.65
N GLY A 303 2.62 -12.72 -15.24
CA GLY A 303 2.55 -11.56 -16.15
C GLY A 303 3.23 -10.30 -15.61
N ASN A 304 3.19 -9.23 -16.41
CA ASN A 304 3.73 -7.92 -16.01
C ASN A 304 2.67 -7.04 -15.33
N CYS A 305 3.09 -6.02 -14.57
CA CYS A 305 2.26 -4.89 -14.18
C CYS A 305 2.89 -3.57 -14.66
N GLY A 306 2.46 -3.07 -15.83
CA GLY A 306 3.01 -1.85 -16.43
C GLY A 306 2.97 -0.59 -15.55
N ASN A 307 1.97 -0.50 -14.65
CA ASN A 307 1.94 0.54 -13.62
C ASN A 307 3.19 0.47 -12.74
N MET A 308 3.51 -0.71 -12.19
CA MET A 308 4.70 -0.93 -11.38
C MET A 308 5.99 -0.89 -12.20
N SER A 309 5.98 -1.23 -13.50
CA SER A 309 7.15 -1.04 -14.36
C SER A 309 7.61 0.43 -14.41
N SER A 310 6.73 1.40 -14.18
CA SER A 310 7.10 2.83 -14.19
C SER A 310 8.03 3.25 -13.04
N LEU A 311 8.06 2.53 -11.91
CA LEU A 311 8.97 2.87 -10.81
C LEU A 311 10.33 2.17 -10.91
N VAL A 312 10.50 1.18 -11.82
CA VAL A 312 11.68 0.30 -11.86
C VAL A 312 12.97 1.09 -12.07
N GLY A 313 13.05 1.93 -13.11
CA GLY A 313 14.23 2.75 -13.37
C GLY A 313 14.55 3.75 -12.24
N PRO A 314 13.59 4.58 -11.79
CA PRO A 314 13.80 5.47 -10.63
C PRO A 314 14.25 4.75 -9.36
N ALA A 315 13.64 3.60 -9.04
CA ALA A 315 14.01 2.82 -7.86
C ALA A 315 15.38 2.16 -8.00
N ALA A 316 15.73 1.64 -9.18
CA ALA A 316 17.08 1.14 -9.47
C ALA A 316 18.14 2.23 -9.30
N TRP A 317 17.87 3.44 -9.81
CA TRP A 317 18.74 4.59 -9.68
C TRP A 317 18.93 5.03 -8.23
N ASP A 318 17.84 5.30 -7.51
CA ASP A 318 17.93 5.81 -6.14
C ASP A 318 18.42 4.76 -5.13
N SER A 319 18.23 3.48 -5.41
CA SER A 319 18.82 2.38 -4.63
C SER A 319 20.30 2.12 -4.88
N GLY A 320 20.88 2.69 -5.94
CA GLY A 320 22.26 2.45 -6.34
C GLY A 320 22.51 1.06 -6.94
N LEU A 321 21.49 0.45 -7.57
CA LEU A 321 21.70 -0.70 -8.47
C LEU A 321 22.42 -0.30 -9.76
N ILE A 322 22.24 0.96 -10.16
CA ILE A 322 22.84 1.60 -11.34
C ILE A 322 23.31 3.01 -10.97
N SER A 323 24.27 3.53 -11.74
CA SER A 323 24.81 4.88 -11.59
C SER A 323 24.73 5.71 -12.88
N SER A 324 25.08 6.99 -12.78
CA SER A 324 25.23 7.86 -13.95
C SER A 324 26.36 7.44 -14.90
N GLU A 325 27.32 6.64 -14.44
CA GLU A 325 28.42 6.13 -15.27
C GLU A 325 27.97 4.94 -16.14
N ASP A 326 26.99 4.16 -15.68
CA ASP A 326 26.53 2.95 -16.36
C ASP A 326 25.60 3.26 -17.55
N VAL A 327 24.61 4.13 -17.36
CA VAL A 327 23.55 4.40 -18.36
C VAL A 327 23.63 5.77 -19.03
N GLY A 328 24.47 6.67 -18.51
CA GLY A 328 24.59 8.04 -18.99
C GLY A 328 23.39 8.94 -18.65
N VAL A 329 23.56 10.25 -18.87
CA VAL A 329 22.54 11.27 -18.60
C VAL A 329 22.52 12.29 -19.74
N GLU A 330 21.34 12.45 -20.34
CA GLU A 330 21.08 13.45 -21.37
C GLU A 330 20.65 14.76 -20.73
N THR A 331 21.00 15.90 -21.32
CA THR A 331 20.46 17.23 -20.94
C THR A 331 19.64 17.77 -22.10
N ASP A 332 18.39 18.18 -21.86
CA ASP A 332 17.52 18.75 -22.88
C ASP A 332 17.77 20.25 -23.13
N GLN A 333 16.99 20.83 -24.04
CA GLN A 333 17.14 22.24 -24.44
C GLN A 333 16.79 23.24 -23.32
N ASP A 334 15.98 22.82 -22.34
CA ASP A 334 15.60 23.59 -21.17
C ASP A 334 16.56 23.40 -19.98
N GLY A 335 17.63 22.62 -20.18
CA GLY A 335 18.66 22.34 -19.18
C GLY A 335 18.29 21.23 -18.19
N MET A 336 17.22 20.48 -18.42
CA MET A 336 16.80 19.39 -17.54
C MET A 336 17.56 18.11 -17.85
N GLN A 337 17.98 17.41 -16.80
CA GLN A 337 18.74 16.16 -16.94
C GLN A 337 17.81 14.93 -16.89
N TRP A 338 18.07 13.98 -17.78
CA TRP A 338 17.28 12.77 -17.97
C TRP A 338 18.16 11.53 -18.01
N ALA A 339 17.83 10.53 -17.19
CA ALA A 339 18.37 9.18 -17.28
C ALA A 339 17.40 8.30 -18.07
N THR A 340 17.93 7.35 -18.86
CA THR A 340 17.15 6.32 -19.54
C THR A 340 17.65 4.96 -19.10
N VAL A 341 16.79 4.20 -18.40
CA VAL A 341 17.14 2.88 -17.85
C VAL A 341 16.37 1.82 -18.61
N ARG A 342 17.08 0.84 -19.14
CA ARG A 342 16.60 -0.38 -19.79
C ARG A 342 16.54 -1.50 -18.76
N PHE A 343 15.45 -2.27 -18.73
CA PHE A 343 15.32 -3.37 -17.78
C PHE A 343 14.58 -4.56 -18.37
N LEU A 344 14.99 -5.76 -17.96
CA LEU A 344 14.33 -7.01 -18.30
C LEU A 344 13.20 -7.30 -17.31
N ASN A 345 12.02 -7.60 -17.83
CA ASN A 345 10.98 -8.22 -17.02
C ASN A 345 11.14 -9.74 -17.01
N THR A 346 11.59 -10.31 -15.90
CA THR A 346 11.80 -11.75 -15.77
C THR A 346 10.50 -12.55 -15.91
N ASN A 347 9.33 -11.96 -15.61
CA ASN A 347 8.04 -12.63 -15.79
C ASN A 347 7.67 -12.87 -17.27
N THR A 348 8.23 -12.11 -18.22
CA THR A 348 7.81 -12.15 -19.64
C THR A 348 8.96 -12.25 -20.64
N ASP A 349 10.22 -12.21 -20.20
CA ASP A 349 11.42 -12.08 -21.06
C ASP A 349 11.28 -10.94 -22.09
N LYS A 350 10.78 -9.79 -21.64
CA LYS A 350 10.61 -8.59 -22.46
C LYS A 350 11.36 -7.40 -21.87
N VAL A 351 12.05 -6.67 -22.74
CA VAL A 351 12.81 -5.48 -22.38
C VAL A 351 11.91 -4.25 -22.45
N MET A 352 11.99 -3.43 -21.41
CA MET A 352 11.38 -2.11 -21.34
C MET A 352 12.45 -1.06 -21.07
N SER A 353 12.11 0.20 -21.29
CA SER A 353 12.90 1.31 -20.77
C SER A 353 12.03 2.41 -20.16
N SER A 354 12.54 3.03 -19.10
CA SER A 354 11.95 4.24 -18.50
C SER A 354 12.92 5.40 -18.65
N LYS A 355 12.49 6.50 -19.26
CA LYS A 355 13.21 7.78 -19.25
C LYS A 355 12.58 8.71 -18.21
N PHE A 356 13.38 9.18 -17.26
CA PHE A 356 12.94 9.97 -16.10
C PHE A 356 13.95 11.07 -15.76
N ARG A 357 13.47 12.11 -15.07
CA ARG A 357 14.30 13.25 -14.67
C ARG A 357 15.18 12.91 -13.47
N VAL A 358 16.40 13.44 -13.50
CA VAL A 358 17.36 13.37 -12.40
C VAL A 358 17.89 14.77 -12.07
N GLU A 359 18.21 15.04 -10.80
CA GLU A 359 18.77 16.31 -10.35
C GLU A 359 19.69 16.16 -9.13
N GLY A 360 20.53 17.18 -8.89
CA GLY A 360 21.39 17.29 -7.70
C GLY A 360 22.77 16.65 -7.84
N GLU A 361 23.56 16.75 -6.76
CA GLU A 361 24.88 16.13 -6.64
C GLU A 361 24.94 15.33 -5.33
N PRO A 362 25.00 13.98 -5.35
CA PRO A 362 24.89 13.13 -6.54
C PRO A 362 23.50 13.21 -7.19
N LEU A 363 23.42 12.88 -8.48
CA LEU A 363 22.15 12.87 -9.22
C LEU A 363 21.17 11.85 -8.62
N ARG A 364 19.94 12.29 -8.34
CA ARG A 364 18.84 11.48 -7.80
C ARG A 364 17.58 11.65 -8.63
N TYR A 365 16.65 10.71 -8.56
CA TYR A 365 15.38 10.83 -9.28
C TYR A 365 14.55 12.04 -8.76
N THR A 366 14.18 12.93 -9.67
CA THR A 366 13.26 14.03 -9.37
C THR A 366 11.83 13.51 -9.34
N HIS A 367 11.20 13.42 -8.17
CA HIS A 367 9.77 13.06 -8.08
C HIS A 367 8.83 14.24 -8.42
N LYS A 368 9.34 15.47 -8.39
CA LYS A 368 8.58 16.71 -8.66
C LYS A 368 8.41 16.95 -10.16
N GLY A 369 7.28 17.50 -10.55
CA GLY A 369 7.00 17.92 -11.92
C GLY A 369 5.56 18.39 -12.08
N ASP A 370 5.20 18.67 -13.32
CA ASP A 370 3.93 19.18 -13.81
C ASP A 370 3.03 18.07 -14.39
N TYR A 371 3.53 16.84 -14.51
CA TYR A 371 2.80 15.73 -15.13
C TYR A 371 1.67 15.22 -14.23
N THR A 372 0.45 15.28 -14.75
CA THR A 372 -0.77 14.71 -14.16
C THR A 372 -1.03 13.31 -14.71
N MET A 373 -1.66 12.46 -13.90
CA MET A 373 -2.10 11.12 -14.31
C MET A 373 -3.48 10.84 -13.71
N ASP A 374 -4.45 10.52 -14.55
CA ASP A 374 -5.83 10.29 -14.11
C ASP A 374 -5.93 9.08 -13.17
N GLY A 375 -6.48 9.32 -11.98
CA GLY A 375 -6.46 8.38 -10.85
C GLY A 375 -5.36 8.61 -9.81
N VAL A 376 -4.45 9.56 -10.02
CA VAL A 376 -3.43 10.00 -9.04
C VAL A 376 -3.68 11.47 -8.68
N PRO A 377 -3.89 11.82 -7.40
CA PRO A 377 -4.00 13.22 -6.98
C PRO A 377 -2.67 13.98 -7.11
N GLY A 378 -2.73 15.22 -7.60
CA GLY A 378 -1.58 16.12 -7.73
C GLY A 378 -0.77 15.91 -9.02
N THR A 379 0.45 16.44 -9.03
CA THR A 379 1.42 16.32 -10.13
C THR A 379 2.68 15.58 -9.67
N GLY A 380 3.48 15.11 -10.62
CA GLY A 380 4.81 14.56 -10.36
C GLY A 380 5.71 14.69 -11.59
N SER A 381 6.92 14.15 -11.52
CA SER A 381 7.77 14.05 -12.72
C SER A 381 7.15 13.07 -13.72
N LYS A 382 7.23 13.44 -15.00
CA LYS A 382 6.91 12.54 -16.11
C LYS A 382 7.93 11.40 -16.16
N ILE A 383 7.45 10.18 -16.28
CA ILE A 383 8.26 8.99 -16.60
C ILE A 383 7.77 8.47 -17.95
N ILE A 384 8.64 8.51 -18.94
CA ILE A 384 8.33 8.05 -20.30
C ILE A 384 8.66 6.56 -20.37
N MET A 385 7.63 5.73 -20.49
CA MET A 385 7.76 4.29 -20.63
C MET A 385 7.81 3.89 -22.10
N SER A 386 8.76 3.03 -22.46
CA SER A 386 8.84 2.40 -23.77
C SER A 386 8.89 0.89 -23.60
N PHE A 387 8.01 0.18 -24.29
CA PHE A 387 7.96 -1.28 -24.31
C PHE A 387 8.57 -1.72 -25.64
N LEU A 388 9.70 -2.42 -25.60
CA LEU A 388 10.44 -2.82 -26.81
C LEU A 388 10.00 -4.23 -27.23
N ASP A 389 9.61 -4.37 -28.50
CA ASP A 389 8.96 -5.58 -29.03
C ASP A 389 7.90 -6.19 -28.08
N PRO A 390 6.83 -5.46 -27.73
CA PRO A 390 5.85 -5.92 -26.74
C PRO A 390 4.96 -7.07 -27.24
N ALA A 391 5.03 -7.44 -28.53
CA ALA A 391 4.17 -8.46 -29.12
C ALA A 391 4.47 -9.86 -28.57
N GLY A 392 3.42 -10.66 -28.36
CA GLY A 392 3.52 -12.07 -28.00
C GLY A 392 4.13 -12.33 -26.62
N ALA A 393 3.91 -11.44 -25.64
CA ALA A 393 4.54 -11.50 -24.32
C ALA A 393 4.22 -12.79 -23.52
N LYS A 394 3.18 -13.54 -23.90
CA LYS A 394 2.82 -14.86 -23.32
C LYS A 394 2.57 -15.94 -24.37
N THR A 395 2.21 -15.55 -25.59
CA THR A 395 1.74 -16.45 -26.66
C THR A 395 2.69 -16.51 -27.87
N GLY A 396 3.74 -15.68 -27.89
CA GLY A 396 4.68 -15.55 -29.00
C GLY A 396 4.15 -14.82 -30.25
N LYS A 397 2.90 -14.34 -30.25
CA LYS A 397 2.30 -13.58 -31.37
C LYS A 397 1.40 -12.44 -30.88
N ALA A 398 1.35 -11.33 -31.62
CA ALA A 398 0.39 -10.25 -31.33
C ALA A 398 -1.08 -10.69 -31.45
N LEU A 399 -1.37 -11.59 -32.40
CA LEU A 399 -2.67 -12.26 -32.58
C LEU A 399 -2.46 -13.77 -32.38
N PRO A 400 -2.77 -14.35 -31.20
CA PRO A 400 -2.43 -15.74 -30.89
C PRO A 400 -3.13 -16.76 -31.81
N THR A 401 -4.40 -16.51 -32.12
CA THR A 401 -5.24 -17.29 -33.04
C THR A 401 -4.92 -17.03 -34.52
N GLY A 402 -4.20 -15.95 -34.83
CA GLY A 402 -4.00 -15.44 -36.19
C GLY A 402 -5.19 -14.65 -36.75
N ASN A 403 -6.33 -14.61 -36.05
CA ASN A 403 -7.51 -13.85 -36.44
C ASN A 403 -7.51 -12.46 -35.76
N THR A 404 -8.13 -11.47 -36.39
CA THR A 404 -8.34 -10.14 -35.76
C THR A 404 -9.60 -10.11 -34.88
N VAL A 405 -10.56 -10.98 -35.16
CA VAL A 405 -11.76 -11.25 -34.35
C VAL A 405 -12.04 -12.75 -34.39
N ASP A 406 -12.26 -13.33 -33.21
CA ASP A 406 -12.67 -14.71 -33.00
C ASP A 406 -14.10 -14.76 -32.47
N THR A 407 -14.78 -15.89 -32.69
CA THR A 407 -16.10 -16.17 -32.12
C THR A 407 -15.93 -17.09 -30.91
N LEU A 408 -16.21 -16.57 -29.72
CA LEU A 408 -16.22 -17.33 -28.47
C LEU A 408 -17.59 -17.96 -28.28
N THR A 409 -17.64 -19.26 -27.97
CA THR A 409 -18.88 -19.99 -27.64
C THR A 409 -18.93 -20.22 -26.13
N LEU A 410 -20.05 -19.86 -25.50
CA LEU A 410 -20.29 -20.02 -24.06
C LEU A 410 -21.04 -21.32 -23.76
N SER A 411 -21.11 -21.72 -22.50
CA SER A 411 -21.72 -22.97 -22.03
C SER A 411 -23.24 -23.03 -22.24
N ASP A 412 -23.91 -21.88 -22.29
CA ASP A 412 -25.33 -21.75 -22.65
C ASP A 412 -25.59 -21.82 -24.18
N GLY A 413 -24.52 -21.92 -24.98
CA GLY A 413 -24.57 -21.91 -26.45
C GLY A 413 -24.62 -20.52 -27.08
N ALA A 414 -24.58 -19.44 -26.29
CA ALA A 414 -24.44 -18.09 -26.82
C ALA A 414 -23.05 -17.89 -27.45
N THR A 415 -22.95 -16.92 -28.36
CA THR A 415 -21.68 -16.57 -29.01
C THR A 415 -21.35 -15.09 -28.83
N VAL A 416 -20.06 -14.79 -28.62
CA VAL A 416 -19.53 -13.45 -28.39
C VAL A 416 -18.36 -13.22 -29.35
N GLN A 417 -18.37 -12.10 -30.06
CA GLN A 417 -17.22 -11.68 -30.89
C GLN A 417 -16.15 -11.05 -29.99
N ALA A 418 -14.90 -11.50 -30.10
CA ALA A 418 -13.79 -10.98 -29.32
C ALA A 418 -12.53 -10.79 -30.18
N SER A 419 -11.78 -9.72 -29.97
CA SER A 419 -10.39 -9.64 -30.44
C SER A 419 -9.47 -10.18 -29.36
N LEU A 420 -8.68 -11.20 -29.69
CA LEU A 420 -7.70 -11.82 -28.79
C LEU A 420 -6.31 -11.29 -29.15
N VAL A 421 -5.75 -10.43 -28.30
CA VAL A 421 -4.50 -9.70 -28.61
C VAL A 421 -3.51 -9.85 -27.46
N ASP A 422 -2.23 -10.11 -27.78
CA ASP A 422 -1.14 -10.22 -26.81
C ASP A 422 -0.03 -9.21 -27.15
N VAL A 423 -0.14 -8.01 -26.58
CA VAL A 423 0.87 -6.96 -26.67
C VAL A 423 1.09 -6.37 -25.27
N GLY A 424 2.24 -6.66 -24.66
CA GLY A 424 2.59 -6.30 -23.28
C GLY A 424 1.91 -7.18 -22.22
N ASN A 425 0.62 -7.48 -22.38
CA ASN A 425 -0.09 -8.57 -21.69
C ASN A 425 -1.29 -9.03 -22.56
N PRO A 426 -1.65 -10.33 -22.54
CA PRO A 426 -2.85 -10.86 -23.18
C PRO A 426 -4.17 -10.19 -22.74
N GLY A 427 -4.97 -9.79 -23.73
CA GLY A 427 -6.28 -9.17 -23.55
C GLY A 427 -7.38 -9.80 -24.43
N VAL A 428 -8.55 -10.03 -23.83
CA VAL A 428 -9.80 -10.42 -24.48
C VAL A 428 -10.66 -9.16 -24.62
N PHE A 429 -10.77 -8.62 -25.83
CA PHE A 429 -11.47 -7.36 -26.10
C PHE A 429 -12.85 -7.64 -26.71
N ILE A 430 -13.92 -7.19 -26.07
CA ILE A 430 -15.31 -7.37 -26.55
C ILE A 430 -16.06 -6.04 -26.61
N SER A 431 -17.05 -5.92 -27.51
CA SER A 431 -18.00 -4.80 -27.49
C SER A 431 -19.02 -4.98 -26.35
N THR A 432 -19.39 -3.91 -25.65
CA THR A 432 -20.46 -3.96 -24.64
C THR A 432 -21.82 -4.34 -25.23
N GLU A 433 -22.06 -4.10 -26.52
CA GLU A 433 -23.26 -4.58 -27.24
C GLU A 433 -23.39 -6.11 -27.20
N SER A 434 -22.26 -6.84 -27.25
CA SER A 434 -22.24 -8.31 -27.24
C SER A 434 -22.67 -8.93 -25.91
N LEU A 435 -22.87 -8.13 -24.86
CA LEU A 435 -23.31 -8.61 -23.55
C LEU A 435 -24.83 -8.87 -23.49
N GLY A 436 -25.62 -8.21 -24.35
CA GLY A 436 -27.09 -8.30 -24.35
C GLY A 436 -27.79 -7.50 -23.24
N LEU A 437 -27.10 -6.53 -22.63
CA LEU A 437 -27.66 -5.67 -21.57
C LEU A 437 -28.29 -4.40 -22.14
N ALA A 438 -29.39 -3.94 -21.54
CA ALA A 438 -30.08 -2.72 -21.99
C ALA A 438 -29.28 -1.44 -21.68
N ASP A 439 -28.51 -1.42 -20.59
CA ASP A 439 -27.70 -0.31 -20.09
C ASP A 439 -26.20 -0.46 -20.39
N HIS A 440 -25.84 -1.30 -21.37
CA HIS A 440 -24.45 -1.63 -21.71
C HIS A 440 -23.53 -0.42 -22.00
N LEU A 441 -24.09 0.70 -22.48
CA LEU A 441 -23.34 1.95 -22.75
C LEU A 441 -22.99 2.76 -21.50
N SER A 442 -23.70 2.58 -20.39
CA SER A 442 -23.51 3.34 -19.14
C SER A 442 -22.78 2.57 -18.04
N LEU A 443 -22.42 1.29 -18.27
CA LEU A 443 -21.71 0.44 -17.31
C LEU A 443 -20.53 1.15 -16.63
N THR A 444 -20.57 1.16 -15.30
CA THR A 444 -19.53 1.63 -14.39
C THR A 444 -18.95 0.48 -13.56
N PRO A 445 -17.76 0.62 -12.95
CA PRO A 445 -17.21 -0.41 -12.06
C PRO A 445 -18.18 -0.82 -10.94
N ALA A 446 -18.92 0.13 -10.37
CA ALA A 446 -19.89 -0.14 -9.30
C ALA A 446 -21.08 -1.01 -9.79
N GLN A 447 -21.58 -0.80 -11.01
CA GLN A 447 -22.63 -1.64 -11.59
C GLN A 447 -22.14 -3.06 -11.89
N VAL A 448 -20.89 -3.23 -12.32
CA VAL A 448 -20.29 -4.55 -12.54
C VAL A 448 -20.09 -5.29 -11.21
N GLU A 449 -19.56 -4.62 -10.17
CA GLU A 449 -19.39 -5.25 -8.85
C GLU A 449 -20.72 -5.66 -8.19
N LEU A 450 -21.80 -4.91 -8.44
CA LEU A 450 -23.13 -5.21 -7.90
C LEU A 450 -23.91 -6.27 -8.70
N ASN A 451 -23.35 -6.83 -9.78
CA ASN A 451 -24.04 -7.76 -10.68
C ASN A 451 -23.26 -9.10 -10.81
N PRO A 452 -23.48 -10.07 -9.91
CA PRO A 452 -22.81 -11.37 -9.95
C PRO A 452 -22.97 -12.10 -11.29
N GLN A 453 -24.18 -12.11 -11.87
CA GLN A 453 -24.46 -12.81 -13.13
C GLN A 453 -23.66 -12.23 -14.30
N LEU A 454 -23.42 -10.91 -14.31
CA LEU A 454 -22.53 -10.29 -15.28
C LEU A 454 -21.08 -10.70 -15.03
N LYS A 455 -20.62 -10.73 -13.77
CA LYS A 455 -19.25 -11.14 -13.43
C LYS A 455 -18.97 -12.58 -13.86
N ASP A 456 -19.90 -13.50 -13.59
CA ASP A 456 -19.80 -14.91 -14.00
C ASP A 456 -19.69 -15.04 -15.54
N LYS A 457 -20.57 -14.33 -16.28
CA LYS A 457 -20.53 -14.30 -17.76
C LYS A 457 -19.23 -13.68 -18.31
N LEU A 458 -18.69 -12.64 -17.67
CA LEU A 458 -17.43 -12.02 -18.09
C LEU A 458 -16.22 -12.92 -17.82
N GLU A 459 -16.24 -13.67 -16.71
CA GLU A 459 -15.22 -14.66 -16.41
C GLU A 459 -15.29 -15.85 -17.39
N GLU A 460 -16.48 -16.33 -17.74
CA GLU A 460 -16.67 -17.35 -18.77
C GLU A 460 -16.13 -16.91 -20.15
N ILE A 461 -16.44 -15.68 -20.58
CA ILE A 461 -15.90 -15.10 -21.81
C ILE A 461 -14.36 -15.01 -21.75
N ARG A 462 -13.80 -14.62 -20.59
CA ARG A 462 -12.34 -14.57 -20.38
C ARG A 462 -11.70 -15.95 -20.48
N GLN A 463 -12.31 -16.98 -19.89
CA GLN A 463 -11.85 -18.38 -19.93
C GLN A 463 -11.92 -18.97 -21.35
N ALA A 464 -12.99 -18.68 -22.11
CA ALA A 464 -13.09 -19.06 -23.51
C ALA A 464 -11.99 -18.40 -24.36
N GLY A 465 -11.74 -17.10 -24.16
CA GLY A 465 -10.63 -16.38 -24.79
C GLY A 465 -9.26 -16.94 -24.42
N ALA A 466 -9.01 -17.21 -23.14
CA ALA A 466 -7.78 -17.83 -22.64
C ALA A 466 -7.49 -19.16 -23.34
N SER A 467 -8.51 -20.02 -23.43
CA SER A 467 -8.41 -21.34 -24.08
C SER A 467 -8.04 -21.24 -25.55
N LEU A 468 -8.63 -20.28 -26.31
CA LEU A 468 -8.25 -20.04 -27.71
C LEU A 468 -6.87 -19.41 -27.89
N MET A 469 -6.41 -18.63 -26.90
CA MET A 469 -5.04 -18.08 -26.88
C MET A 469 -3.97 -19.13 -26.52
N GLY A 470 -4.35 -20.36 -26.16
CA GLY A 470 -3.44 -21.40 -25.69
C GLY A 470 -2.94 -21.19 -24.25
N LEU A 471 -3.67 -20.41 -23.45
CA LEU A 471 -3.37 -20.08 -22.06
C LEU A 471 -4.24 -20.92 -21.12
N ASP A 472 -3.79 -21.14 -19.87
CA ASP A 472 -4.61 -21.85 -18.87
C ASP A 472 -5.82 -20.98 -18.47
N PRO A 473 -7.07 -21.40 -18.74
CA PRO A 473 -8.25 -20.63 -18.37
C PRO A 473 -8.39 -20.44 -16.85
N LYS A 474 -7.76 -21.26 -16.01
CA LYS A 474 -7.85 -21.12 -14.54
C LYS A 474 -7.08 -19.91 -14.01
N ILE A 475 -6.11 -19.39 -14.76
CA ILE A 475 -5.30 -18.24 -14.34
C ILE A 475 -6.12 -16.96 -14.59
N MET A 476 -6.60 -16.31 -13.52
CA MET A 476 -7.46 -15.11 -13.62
C MET A 476 -6.70 -13.82 -13.97
N SER A 477 -5.37 -13.80 -13.86
CA SER A 477 -4.56 -12.61 -14.12
C SER A 477 -4.25 -12.40 -15.60
N VAL A 478 -4.24 -13.48 -16.38
CA VAL A 478 -3.86 -13.49 -17.80
C VAL A 478 -4.70 -14.56 -18.53
N PRO A 479 -5.39 -14.24 -19.65
CA PRO A 479 -5.61 -12.91 -20.20
C PRO A 479 -6.62 -12.11 -19.36
N LYS A 480 -6.61 -10.79 -19.51
CA LYS A 480 -7.60 -9.88 -18.91
C LYS A 480 -8.73 -9.59 -19.89
N ILE A 481 -9.96 -9.44 -19.40
CA ILE A 481 -11.10 -9.05 -20.24
C ILE A 481 -11.32 -7.53 -20.21
N VAL A 482 -11.61 -6.96 -21.38
CA VAL A 482 -11.85 -5.52 -21.58
C VAL A 482 -13.15 -5.31 -22.34
N LEU A 483 -14.03 -4.53 -21.74
CA LEU A 483 -15.26 -4.05 -22.34
C LEU A 483 -14.98 -2.76 -23.11
N LEU A 484 -15.29 -2.75 -24.40
CA LEU A 484 -15.16 -1.59 -25.28
C LEU A 484 -16.54 -1.02 -25.56
N PHE A 485 -16.70 0.30 -25.38
CA PHE A 485 -17.98 0.97 -25.52
C PHE A 485 -18.14 1.50 -26.95
N PRO A 486 -19.16 1.06 -27.71
CA PRO A 486 -19.45 1.63 -29.03
C PRO A 486 -19.89 3.08 -28.95
N SER A 487 -19.64 3.81 -30.03
CA SER A 487 -19.42 5.26 -29.99
C SER A 487 -20.67 6.10 -29.67
N SER A 488 -20.61 6.80 -28.54
CA SER A 488 -21.21 8.12 -28.35
C SER A 488 -20.14 9.12 -27.90
N CYS A 489 -19.06 9.22 -28.69
CA CYS A 489 -17.84 9.90 -28.28
C CYS A 489 -18.06 11.39 -28.01
N SER A 490 -17.70 11.83 -26.80
CA SER A 490 -17.18 13.18 -26.56
C SER A 490 -15.90 13.39 -27.38
N SER A 491 -15.62 14.61 -27.82
CA SER A 491 -14.45 14.97 -28.63
C SER A 491 -13.07 14.77 -27.95
N GLU A 492 -13.03 14.27 -26.72
CA GLU A 492 -11.83 14.18 -25.87
C GLU A 492 -11.22 12.79 -25.74
N VAL A 493 -11.86 11.73 -26.24
CA VAL A 493 -11.34 10.35 -26.19
C VAL A 493 -11.64 9.59 -27.49
N ASP A 494 -10.74 8.71 -27.90
CA ASP A 494 -10.86 7.91 -29.12
C ASP A 494 -11.65 6.62 -28.90
N ILE A 495 -11.42 5.97 -27.75
CA ILE A 495 -12.08 4.73 -27.37
C ILE A 495 -12.30 4.72 -25.86
N ARG A 496 -13.50 4.33 -25.41
CA ARG A 496 -13.80 4.15 -23.99
C ARG A 496 -13.77 2.66 -23.64
N CYS A 497 -13.21 2.34 -22.48
CA CYS A 497 -13.07 0.98 -21.99
C CYS A 497 -13.44 0.81 -20.49
N LEU A 498 -13.72 -0.43 -20.10
CA LEU A 498 -13.77 -0.88 -18.71
C LEU A 498 -13.09 -2.26 -18.64
N ALA A 499 -11.97 -2.34 -17.92
CA ALA A 499 -11.20 -3.57 -17.76
C ALA A 499 -11.59 -4.33 -16.48
N LEU A 500 -11.46 -5.65 -16.51
CA LEU A 500 -11.51 -6.49 -15.30
C LEU A 500 -10.13 -7.11 -15.02
N SER A 501 -9.85 -7.38 -13.75
CA SER A 501 -8.61 -8.01 -13.27
C SER A 501 -8.91 -8.80 -12.00
N MET A 502 -8.54 -10.09 -11.94
CA MET A 502 -8.84 -10.97 -10.79
C MET A 502 -10.34 -10.97 -10.41
N GLY A 503 -11.22 -11.04 -11.42
CA GLY A 503 -12.68 -10.98 -11.22
C GLY A 503 -13.22 -9.64 -10.71
N GLN A 504 -12.41 -8.57 -10.63
CA GLN A 504 -12.82 -7.24 -10.16
C GLN A 504 -12.79 -6.20 -11.29
N ALA A 505 -13.77 -5.31 -11.32
CA ALA A 505 -13.84 -4.17 -12.24
C ALA A 505 -12.79 -3.11 -11.85
N HIS A 506 -11.86 -2.86 -12.77
CA HIS A 506 -10.75 -1.96 -12.53
C HIS A 506 -11.22 -0.49 -12.59
N LYS A 507 -10.77 0.33 -11.63
CA LYS A 507 -11.23 1.73 -11.49
C LYS A 507 -10.64 2.66 -12.57
N ALA A 508 -9.42 2.36 -13.05
CA ALA A 508 -8.79 2.99 -14.22
C ALA A 508 -8.60 1.93 -15.34
N VAL A 509 -7.52 1.98 -16.12
CA VAL A 509 -7.03 0.85 -16.94
C VAL A 509 -5.62 0.43 -16.51
N PRO A 510 -5.27 -0.87 -16.44
CA PRO A 510 -3.88 -1.28 -16.20
C PRO A 510 -2.99 -0.89 -17.40
N LEU A 511 -1.83 -0.26 -17.19
CA LEU A 511 -1.04 0.31 -18.30
C LEU A 511 -0.66 -0.70 -19.41
N THR A 512 -0.29 -1.95 -19.07
CA THR A 512 -0.03 -3.00 -20.08
C THR A 512 -1.26 -3.33 -20.94
N LEU A 513 -2.45 -3.19 -20.37
CA LEU A 513 -3.71 -3.47 -21.05
C LEU A 513 -4.19 -2.26 -21.85
N GLY A 514 -3.85 -1.03 -21.41
CA GLY A 514 -3.94 0.18 -22.21
C GLY A 514 -3.01 0.12 -23.42
N LEU A 515 -1.75 -0.30 -23.24
CA LEU A 515 -0.81 -0.58 -24.34
C LEU A 515 -1.38 -1.62 -25.32
N CYS A 516 -1.91 -2.73 -24.79
CA CYS A 516 -2.53 -3.79 -25.59
C CYS A 516 -3.74 -3.27 -26.39
N LEU A 517 -4.58 -2.42 -25.78
CA LEU A 517 -5.72 -1.78 -26.46
C LEU A 517 -5.28 -0.75 -27.51
N GLY A 518 -4.24 0.05 -27.21
CA GLY A 518 -3.62 0.96 -28.17
C GLY A 518 -3.14 0.19 -29.40
N ALA A 519 -2.33 -0.85 -29.22
CA ALA A 519 -1.91 -1.74 -30.29
C ALA A 519 -3.09 -2.39 -31.03
N ALA A 520 -4.06 -2.94 -30.31
CA ALA A 520 -5.25 -3.53 -30.90
C ALA A 520 -6.01 -2.54 -31.80
N SER A 521 -6.12 -1.26 -31.41
CA SER A 521 -6.79 -0.23 -32.22
C SER A 521 -6.09 0.08 -33.55
N GLN A 522 -4.77 -0.12 -33.61
CA GLN A 522 -3.97 0.03 -34.83
C GLN A 522 -4.00 -1.23 -35.71
N LEU A 523 -4.21 -2.41 -35.12
CA LEU A 523 -4.35 -3.68 -35.85
C LEU A 523 -5.66 -3.69 -36.65
N LYS A 524 -5.55 -3.41 -37.95
CA LYS A 524 -6.68 -3.32 -38.87
C LYS A 524 -7.58 -4.56 -38.80
N GLY A 525 -8.85 -4.34 -38.48
CA GLY A 525 -9.88 -5.38 -38.47
C GLY A 525 -10.13 -6.01 -37.09
N THR A 526 -9.50 -5.54 -36.02
CA THR A 526 -9.95 -5.83 -34.64
C THR A 526 -11.21 -5.03 -34.29
N ILE A 527 -11.91 -5.42 -33.22
CA ILE A 527 -13.04 -4.66 -32.66
C ILE A 527 -12.58 -3.25 -32.27
N ALA A 528 -11.44 -3.12 -31.58
CA ALA A 528 -10.88 -1.82 -31.20
C ALA A 528 -10.60 -0.92 -32.41
N SER A 529 -10.04 -1.47 -33.49
CA SER A 529 -9.75 -0.74 -34.73
C SER A 529 -11.02 -0.25 -35.41
N GLY A 530 -12.08 -1.06 -35.41
CA GLY A 530 -13.40 -0.65 -35.88
C GLY A 530 -13.97 0.54 -35.10
N LEU A 531 -13.85 0.52 -33.77
CA LEU A 531 -14.40 1.57 -32.89
C LEU A 531 -13.67 2.92 -33.00
N VAL A 532 -12.35 2.94 -33.25
CA VAL A 532 -11.58 4.19 -33.50
C VAL A 532 -11.70 4.72 -34.94
N GLY A 533 -12.54 4.09 -35.78
CA GLY A 533 -12.77 4.52 -37.16
C GLY A 533 -11.76 3.99 -38.19
N GLY A 534 -10.98 2.97 -37.84
CA GLY A 534 -10.16 2.17 -38.78
C GLY A 534 -8.99 2.90 -39.46
N LYS A 535 -8.61 4.09 -38.98
CA LYS A 535 -7.44 4.83 -39.45
C LYS A 535 -6.32 4.77 -38.41
N PRO A 536 -5.06 4.52 -38.81
CA PRO A 536 -3.94 4.62 -37.88
C PRO A 536 -3.82 6.01 -37.27
N LYS A 537 -3.36 6.07 -36.02
CA LYS A 537 -3.07 7.30 -35.28
C LYS A 537 -1.75 7.17 -34.54
N ASP A 538 -0.95 8.23 -34.44
CA ASP A 538 0.31 8.17 -33.70
C ASP A 538 0.09 7.97 -32.20
N THR A 539 -1.00 8.54 -31.67
CA THR A 539 -1.47 8.41 -30.29
C THR A 539 -2.97 8.07 -30.28
N VAL A 540 -3.38 7.21 -29.34
CA VAL A 540 -4.79 6.86 -29.09
C VAL A 540 -5.13 7.21 -27.65
N THR A 541 -6.13 8.07 -27.47
CA THR A 541 -6.61 8.48 -26.14
C THR A 541 -7.68 7.52 -25.64
N ILE A 542 -7.34 6.70 -24.66
CA ILE A 542 -8.22 5.68 -24.07
C ILE A 542 -8.93 6.26 -22.85
N GLY A 543 -10.26 6.40 -22.93
CA GLY A 543 -11.11 6.71 -21.79
C GLY A 543 -11.33 5.50 -20.88
N HIS A 544 -11.17 5.66 -19.58
CA HIS A 544 -11.39 4.66 -18.54
C HIS A 544 -12.14 5.28 -17.34
N PRO A 545 -12.62 4.51 -16.33
CA PRO A 545 -13.56 5.07 -15.35
C PRO A 545 -12.99 6.20 -14.46
N SER A 546 -11.66 6.27 -14.28
CA SER A 546 -10.99 7.41 -13.61
C SER A 546 -10.59 8.59 -14.51
N GLY A 547 -10.81 8.56 -15.83
CA GLY A 547 -10.31 9.61 -16.75
C GLY A 547 -9.82 9.07 -18.10
N ARG A 548 -8.66 9.52 -18.58
CA ARG A 548 -8.04 9.10 -19.85
C ARG A 548 -6.56 8.75 -19.72
N VAL A 549 -6.06 7.92 -20.63
CA VAL A 549 -4.63 7.66 -20.84
C VAL A 549 -4.29 7.70 -22.32
N ASP A 550 -3.21 8.41 -22.65
CA ASP A 550 -2.70 8.51 -24.02
C ASP A 550 -1.66 7.42 -24.29
N ILE A 551 -1.89 6.62 -25.34
CA ILE A 551 -1.00 5.53 -25.75
C ILE A 551 -0.46 5.82 -27.14
N GLY A 552 0.83 6.16 -27.21
CA GLY A 552 1.58 6.20 -28.47
C GLY A 552 1.89 4.78 -28.96
N THR A 553 1.66 4.48 -30.24
CA THR A 553 1.94 3.15 -30.81
C THR A 553 2.60 3.27 -32.18
N VAL A 554 3.79 2.69 -32.33
CA VAL A 554 4.47 2.57 -33.63
C VAL A 554 4.50 1.11 -34.04
N ILE A 555 3.71 0.75 -35.06
CA ILE A 555 3.82 -0.55 -35.73
C ILE A 555 4.90 -0.43 -36.80
N ARG A 556 5.89 -1.33 -36.77
CA ARG A 556 6.90 -1.48 -37.83
C ARG A 556 6.65 -2.81 -38.53
N ASP A 557 6.51 -2.78 -39.85
CA ASP A 557 6.63 -3.98 -40.66
C ASP A 557 8.08 -4.52 -40.57
N ALA A 558 8.29 -5.80 -40.90
CA ALA A 558 9.52 -6.54 -40.59
C ALA A 558 10.79 -6.12 -41.37
N GLN A 559 10.85 -4.90 -41.91
CA GLN A 559 12.00 -4.34 -42.62
C GLN A 559 12.25 -2.87 -42.26
N GLY A 560 13.37 -2.60 -41.59
CA GLY A 560 13.97 -1.26 -41.54
C GLY A 560 13.84 -0.52 -40.20
N TYR A 561 14.94 0.12 -39.80
CA TYR A 561 15.06 0.96 -38.61
C TYR A 561 15.19 2.42 -39.04
N GLU A 562 14.49 3.31 -38.35
CA GLU A 562 14.87 4.70 -38.15
C GLU A 562 14.41 5.13 -36.74
N MET A 563 15.18 5.99 -36.06
CA MET A 563 14.69 6.67 -34.86
C MET A 563 13.88 7.88 -35.28
N ALA A 564 12.71 8.08 -34.67
CA ALA A 564 11.98 9.33 -34.79
C ALA A 564 12.36 10.24 -33.61
N ASP A 565 12.65 11.50 -33.90
CA ASP A 565 12.96 12.51 -32.88
C ASP A 565 11.75 12.74 -31.93
N PRO A 566 11.99 13.09 -30.65
CA PRO A 566 10.92 13.36 -29.70
C PRO A 566 10.14 14.63 -30.07
N ILE A 567 8.85 14.50 -30.32
CA ILE A 567 7.95 15.62 -30.62
C ILE A 567 7.75 16.48 -29.37
N THR A 568 8.31 17.69 -29.39
CA THR A 568 8.06 18.75 -28.42
C THR A 568 6.79 19.54 -28.78
N SER A 569 5.64 19.15 -28.23
CA SER A 569 4.47 20.04 -28.18
C SER A 569 3.65 19.78 -26.91
N VAL A 570 3.77 20.68 -25.94
CA VAL A 570 2.88 20.77 -24.77
C VAL A 570 1.50 21.24 -25.27
N PRO A 571 0.39 20.57 -24.91
CA PRO A 571 -0.94 21.04 -25.29
C PRO A 571 -1.29 22.34 -24.55
N GLU A 572 -1.92 23.29 -25.24
CA GLU A 572 -2.40 24.51 -24.59
C GLU A 572 -3.47 24.19 -23.51
N PRO A 573 -3.44 24.87 -22.35
CA PRO A 573 -4.31 24.54 -21.23
C PRO A 573 -5.76 24.98 -21.47
N GLY A 574 -6.70 24.11 -21.08
CA GLY A 574 -8.14 24.25 -21.35
C GLY A 574 -8.87 25.34 -20.56
N HIS A 575 -8.17 26.24 -19.84
CA HIS A 575 -8.78 27.31 -19.05
C HIS A 575 -7.85 28.53 -18.91
N PRO A 576 -8.41 29.74 -18.68
CA PRO A 576 -7.65 31.00 -18.65
C PRO A 576 -7.14 31.42 -17.24
N TYR A 577 -6.90 30.47 -16.35
CA TYR A 577 -6.54 30.74 -14.93
C TYR A 577 -5.09 30.37 -14.66
N PHE A 578 -4.44 31.10 -13.74
CA PHE A 578 -3.04 30.87 -13.36
C PHE A 578 -2.92 30.13 -12.02
N PRO A 579 -1.94 29.22 -11.83
CA PRO A 579 -0.99 28.79 -12.82
C PRO A 579 -1.72 27.96 -13.92
N MET A 580 -1.21 28.02 -15.16
CA MET A 580 -1.98 27.61 -16.34
C MET A 580 -2.18 26.09 -16.44
N ASP A 581 -1.44 25.31 -15.67
CA ASP A 581 -1.54 23.86 -15.44
C ASP A 581 -2.57 23.46 -14.36
N ALA A 582 -3.23 24.43 -13.72
CA ALA A 582 -4.14 24.18 -12.61
C ALA A 582 -5.42 23.40 -13.00
N VAL A 583 -5.50 22.13 -12.62
CA VAL A 583 -6.68 21.28 -12.91
C VAL A 583 -7.96 21.86 -12.31
N ILE A 584 -8.89 22.31 -13.16
CA ILE A 584 -10.22 22.79 -12.80
C ILE A 584 -11.28 21.83 -13.39
N PRO A 585 -11.77 20.84 -12.62
CA PRO A 585 -12.66 19.80 -13.13
C PRO A 585 -13.99 20.34 -13.68
N GLY A 586 -14.34 19.94 -14.90
CA GLY A 586 -15.60 20.32 -15.54
C GLY A 586 -15.71 21.82 -15.88
N TYR A 587 -14.58 22.52 -16.06
CA TYR A 587 -14.60 23.93 -16.46
C TYR A 587 -15.41 24.16 -17.74
N LEU A 588 -16.41 25.05 -17.66
CA LEU A 588 -17.08 25.64 -18.81
C LEU A 588 -16.76 27.14 -18.86
N PRO A 589 -16.41 27.71 -20.04
CA PRO A 589 -16.21 29.15 -20.19
C PRO A 589 -17.49 29.93 -19.92
N ASN A 590 -17.35 31.23 -19.66
CA ASN A 590 -18.49 32.13 -19.54
C ASN A 590 -19.16 32.30 -20.91
N THR A 591 -20.49 32.21 -20.94
CA THR A 591 -21.34 32.44 -22.12
C THR A 591 -21.88 33.86 -22.17
N THR A 592 -21.86 34.59 -21.06
CA THR A 592 -22.32 35.96 -20.90
C THR A 592 -21.11 36.91 -20.82
N GLY A 593 -21.19 38.07 -21.49
CA GLY A 593 -20.09 39.04 -21.51
C GLY A 593 -19.87 39.73 -20.16
N VAL A 594 -18.62 40.06 -19.84
CA VAL A 594 -18.21 40.65 -18.55
C VAL A 594 -18.99 41.94 -18.21
N PHE A 595 -19.22 42.82 -19.18
CA PHE A 595 -19.99 44.05 -18.96
C PHE A 595 -21.45 43.76 -18.56
N GLU A 596 -22.06 42.73 -19.12
CA GLU A 596 -23.42 42.31 -18.80
C GLU A 596 -23.47 41.67 -17.41
N LEU A 597 -22.53 40.77 -17.09
CA LEU A 597 -22.38 40.18 -15.75
C LEU A 597 -22.26 41.25 -14.65
N ILE A 598 -21.39 42.25 -14.86
CA ILE A 598 -21.18 43.35 -13.91
C ILE A 598 -22.43 44.24 -13.81
N ALA A 599 -23.09 44.56 -14.93
CA ALA A 599 -24.30 45.37 -14.92
C ALA A 599 -25.47 44.69 -14.19
N THR A 600 -25.73 43.40 -14.46
CA THR A 600 -26.80 42.64 -13.80
C THR A 600 -26.49 42.44 -12.31
N PHE A 601 -25.26 42.10 -11.94
CA PHE A 601 -24.86 41.97 -10.55
C PHE A 601 -24.95 43.31 -9.80
N GLY A 602 -24.46 44.40 -10.40
CA GLY A 602 -24.52 45.74 -9.85
C GLY A 602 -25.96 46.22 -9.60
N ALA A 603 -26.91 45.86 -10.47
CA ALA A 603 -28.34 46.13 -10.26
C ALA A 603 -28.91 45.37 -9.05
N VAL A 604 -28.60 44.09 -8.89
CA VAL A 604 -29.03 43.27 -7.75
C VAL A 604 -28.44 43.82 -6.44
N VAL A 605 -27.13 44.09 -6.41
CA VAL A 605 -26.43 44.69 -5.28
C VAL A 605 -27.03 46.05 -4.90
N SER A 606 -27.27 46.91 -5.88
CA SER A 606 -27.88 48.23 -5.66
C SER A 606 -29.30 48.14 -5.08
N ALA A 607 -30.09 47.14 -5.50
CA ALA A 607 -31.42 46.89 -4.95
C ALA A 607 -31.35 46.41 -3.48
N VAL A 608 -30.41 45.52 -3.14
CA VAL A 608 -30.21 45.03 -1.76
C VAL A 608 -29.72 46.16 -0.84
N ILE A 609 -28.67 46.89 -1.22
CA ILE A 609 -28.16 48.05 -0.46
C ILE A 609 -29.28 49.10 -0.33
N GLY A 610 -29.96 49.43 -1.43
CA GLY A 610 -31.04 50.41 -1.46
C GLY A 610 -32.18 50.05 -0.53
N LEU A 611 -32.60 48.78 -0.49
CA LEU A 611 -33.62 48.28 0.43
C LEU A 611 -33.16 48.35 1.90
N ALA A 612 -31.93 47.92 2.19
CA ALA A 612 -31.37 47.95 3.54
C ALA A 612 -31.23 49.39 4.08
N VAL A 613 -30.68 50.30 3.28
CA VAL A 613 -30.58 51.73 3.63
C VAL A 613 -31.97 52.36 3.74
N TRP A 614 -32.92 52.03 2.86
CA TRP A 614 -34.31 52.51 2.96
C TRP A 614 -34.99 52.07 4.25
N GLN A 615 -34.74 50.86 4.75
CA GLN A 615 -35.26 50.42 6.05
C GLN A 615 -34.77 51.31 7.21
N THR A 616 -33.57 51.91 7.13
CA THR A 616 -33.08 52.88 8.13
C THR A 616 -33.85 54.20 8.15
N THR A 617 -34.62 54.51 7.10
CA THR A 617 -35.54 55.66 7.06
C THR A 617 -36.90 55.37 7.71
N ARG A 618 -37.17 54.09 8.00
CA ARG A 618 -38.43 53.59 8.61
C ARG A 618 -38.31 53.32 10.11
N THR A 619 -37.13 53.50 10.70
CA THR A 619 -36.90 53.31 12.14
C THR A 619 -37.55 54.43 12.98
N ARG A 620 -37.93 54.12 14.22
CA ARG A 620 -38.57 55.10 15.14
C ARG A 620 -37.64 56.23 15.60
N LYS A 621 -36.32 56.04 15.49
CA LYS A 621 -35.29 57.04 15.79
C LYS A 621 -34.45 57.27 14.53
N PRO A 622 -33.91 58.49 14.32
CA PRO A 622 -32.99 58.76 13.22
C PRO A 622 -31.68 57.98 13.41
N VAL A 623 -31.30 57.21 12.39
CA VAL A 623 -30.04 56.44 12.36
C VAL A 623 -28.90 57.35 11.93
N ARG A 624 -27.71 57.21 12.55
CA ARG A 624 -26.52 58.03 12.19
C ARG A 624 -26.09 57.71 10.75
N PRO A 625 -25.54 58.67 9.96
CA PRO A 625 -25.07 58.39 8.60
C PRO A 625 -24.05 57.22 8.50
N ILE A 626 -23.15 57.11 9.48
CA ILE A 626 -22.19 55.98 9.57
C ILE A 626 -22.88 54.64 9.84
N ASP A 627 -23.97 54.63 10.60
CA ASP A 627 -24.78 53.43 10.86
C ASP A 627 -25.63 53.04 9.64
N GLN A 628 -26.13 54.02 8.87
CA GLN A 628 -26.82 53.79 7.60
C GLN A 628 -25.87 53.16 6.57
N PHE A 629 -24.65 53.67 6.48
CA PHE A 629 -23.59 53.08 5.67
C PHE A 629 -23.24 51.66 6.14
N ALA A 630 -23.11 51.42 7.45
CA ALA A 630 -22.86 50.08 7.98
C ALA A 630 -24.00 49.09 7.68
N VAL A 631 -25.26 49.53 7.69
CA VAL A 631 -26.42 48.72 7.26
C VAL A 631 -26.31 48.35 5.78
N GLY A 632 -25.98 49.30 4.90
CA GLY A 632 -25.75 49.02 3.49
C GLY A 632 -24.59 48.05 3.26
N TRP A 633 -23.49 48.21 4.01
CA TRP A 633 -22.31 47.36 3.92
C TRP A 633 -22.58 45.92 4.39
N PHE A 634 -23.12 45.73 5.59
CA PHE A 634 -23.39 44.40 6.16
C PHE A 634 -24.63 43.70 5.57
N ALA A 635 -25.44 44.40 4.77
CA ALA A 635 -26.48 43.78 3.95
C ALA A 635 -25.92 43.01 2.74
N LEU A 636 -24.65 43.21 2.39
CA LEU A 636 -23.92 42.40 1.41
C LEU A 636 -23.55 41.04 2.01
N TRP A 637 -24.55 40.20 2.25
CA TRP A 637 -24.33 38.81 2.65
C TRP A 637 -24.05 37.93 1.43
N TYR A 638 -23.07 37.06 1.60
CA TYR A 638 -22.56 36.13 0.61
C TYR A 638 -22.99 34.69 0.95
N TYR A 639 -23.55 33.96 -0.02
CA TYR A 639 -24.06 32.61 0.14
C TYR A 639 -23.42 31.67 -0.89
N LEU A 640 -22.48 30.84 -0.44
CA LEU A 640 -21.93 29.72 -1.23
C LEU A 640 -22.48 28.39 -0.75
N VAL A 641 -23.55 27.94 -1.40
CA VAL A 641 -23.81 26.51 -1.57
C VAL A 641 -23.48 26.18 -3.04
N TYR A 642 -22.94 24.98 -3.30
CA TYR A 642 -22.50 24.49 -4.63
C TYR A 642 -21.12 24.95 -5.16
N ARG A 643 -20.13 25.25 -4.30
CA ARG A 643 -18.74 25.54 -4.74
C ARG A 643 -18.13 24.44 -5.64
N HIS A 644 -18.42 23.17 -5.38
CA HIS A 644 -17.93 22.02 -6.17
C HIS A 644 -18.48 21.94 -7.62
N GLN A 645 -19.43 22.79 -7.98
CA GLN A 645 -20.00 22.85 -9.34
C GLN A 645 -19.77 24.22 -10.01
N LEU A 646 -19.10 25.17 -9.36
CA LEU A 646 -18.80 26.48 -9.95
C LEU A 646 -18.11 26.43 -11.33
N PRO A 647 -17.11 25.53 -11.59
CA PRO A 647 -16.52 25.43 -12.91
C PRO A 647 -17.54 25.09 -14.01
N SER A 648 -18.43 24.13 -13.73
CA SER A 648 -19.39 23.53 -14.66
C SER A 648 -20.75 24.25 -14.71
N MET A 649 -20.96 25.28 -13.89
CA MET A 649 -22.20 26.06 -13.87
C MET A 649 -22.12 27.31 -14.78
N SER A 650 -23.23 27.59 -15.46
CA SER A 650 -23.43 28.77 -16.33
C SER A 650 -24.40 29.81 -15.73
N THR A 651 -24.73 29.70 -14.45
CA THR A 651 -25.59 30.69 -13.76
C THR A 651 -24.90 32.06 -13.67
N LEU A 652 -25.68 33.15 -13.56
CA LEU A 652 -25.17 34.52 -13.40
C LEU A 652 -24.07 34.61 -12.32
N PHE A 653 -24.32 34.00 -11.16
CA PHE A 653 -23.39 33.99 -10.04
C PHE A 653 -22.13 33.17 -10.35
N ALA A 654 -22.26 31.96 -10.90
CA ALA A 654 -21.11 31.14 -11.27
C ALA A 654 -20.24 31.78 -12.35
N GLN A 655 -20.83 32.46 -13.32
CA GLN A 655 -20.11 33.19 -14.36
C GLN A 655 -19.38 34.42 -13.81
N LEU A 656 -20.03 35.21 -12.97
CA LEU A 656 -19.40 36.33 -12.26
C LEU A 656 -18.24 35.85 -11.38
N TRP A 657 -18.40 34.70 -10.72
CA TRP A 657 -17.33 34.14 -9.87
C TRP A 657 -16.18 33.57 -10.69
N LYS A 658 -16.44 32.96 -11.85
CA LYS A 658 -15.41 32.59 -12.83
C LYS A 658 -14.63 33.81 -13.32
N GLU A 659 -15.30 34.93 -13.59
CA GLU A 659 -14.64 36.19 -13.98
C GLU A 659 -13.78 36.76 -12.85
N TYR A 660 -14.31 36.84 -11.62
CA TYR A 660 -13.54 37.28 -10.45
C TYR A 660 -12.33 36.37 -10.17
N THR A 661 -12.48 35.06 -10.37
CA THR A 661 -11.42 34.06 -10.13
C THR A 661 -10.22 34.20 -11.07
N LEU A 662 -10.31 34.96 -12.17
CA LEU A 662 -9.14 35.33 -12.98
C LEU A 662 -8.08 36.11 -12.17
N SER A 663 -8.51 36.71 -11.06
CA SER A 663 -7.64 37.41 -10.11
C SER A 663 -7.01 36.52 -9.03
N ASP A 664 -7.55 35.31 -8.79
CA ASP A 664 -7.03 34.36 -7.80
C ASP A 664 -7.66 32.96 -8.00
N SER A 665 -6.98 32.08 -8.75
CA SER A 665 -7.53 30.77 -9.13
C SER A 665 -7.83 29.82 -7.96
N ARG A 666 -7.32 30.10 -6.75
CA ARG A 666 -7.56 29.31 -5.52
C ARG A 666 -9.06 29.15 -5.20
N TYR A 667 -9.90 30.04 -5.73
CA TYR A 667 -11.35 29.90 -5.66
C TYR A 667 -11.89 28.68 -6.44
N LEU A 668 -11.28 28.31 -7.58
CA LEU A 668 -11.67 27.17 -8.43
C LEU A 668 -10.80 25.91 -8.23
N THR A 669 -9.55 26.04 -7.75
CA THR A 669 -8.62 24.89 -7.58
C THR A 669 -8.75 24.13 -6.25
N HIS A 670 -9.81 24.41 -5.48
CA HIS A 670 -10.13 23.73 -4.21
C HIS A 670 -9.05 23.78 -3.12
N ASP A 671 -8.24 24.84 -3.07
CA ASP A 671 -7.30 25.10 -1.97
C ASP A 671 -7.97 24.99 -0.58
N ILE A 672 -7.42 24.14 0.28
CA ILE A 672 -7.95 23.80 1.61
C ILE A 672 -8.03 25.04 2.50
N PHE A 673 -7.06 25.94 2.40
CA PHE A 673 -7.03 27.17 3.20
C PHE A 673 -8.18 28.10 2.77
N THR A 674 -8.29 28.39 1.47
CA THR A 674 -9.34 29.21 0.88
C THR A 674 -10.73 28.60 1.09
N VAL A 675 -10.87 27.27 1.10
CA VAL A 675 -12.14 26.60 1.46
C VAL A 675 -12.49 26.83 2.94
N SER A 676 -11.51 26.73 3.84
CA SER A 676 -11.72 26.89 5.28
C SER A 676 -12.12 28.32 5.67
N VAL A 677 -11.44 29.34 5.12
CA VAL A 677 -11.78 30.74 5.40
C VAL A 677 -13.17 31.11 4.87
N GLU A 678 -13.49 30.72 3.63
CA GLU A 678 -14.81 30.98 3.03
C GLU A 678 -15.96 30.29 3.80
N ALA A 679 -15.74 29.08 4.31
CA ALA A 679 -16.70 28.39 5.17
C ALA A 679 -16.97 29.15 6.47
N ILE A 680 -15.92 29.68 7.12
CA ILE A 680 -16.04 30.50 8.34
C ILE A 680 -16.74 31.84 8.02
N THR A 681 -16.40 32.49 6.91
CA THR A 681 -17.07 33.72 6.43
C THR A 681 -18.56 33.50 6.23
N CYS A 682 -18.95 32.46 5.51
CA CYS A 682 -20.36 32.15 5.23
C CYS A 682 -21.14 31.73 6.49
N LEU A 683 -20.60 30.83 7.31
CA LEU A 683 -21.33 30.19 8.41
C LEU A 683 -21.29 30.97 9.73
N ALA A 684 -20.26 31.80 9.95
CA ALA A 684 -20.14 32.61 11.16
C ALA A 684 -20.28 34.12 10.88
N TRP A 685 -19.51 34.67 9.93
CA TRP A 685 -19.45 36.13 9.75
C TRP A 685 -20.67 36.70 9.03
N GLY A 686 -21.28 35.94 8.12
CA GLY A 686 -22.55 36.27 7.47
C GLY A 686 -23.70 36.47 8.48
N PRO A 687 -24.02 35.48 9.33
CA PRO A 687 -24.99 35.63 10.41
C PRO A 687 -24.68 36.78 11.38
N LEU A 688 -23.41 37.01 11.73
CA LEU A 688 -23.00 38.15 12.57
C LEU A 688 -23.18 39.51 11.87
N SER A 689 -22.99 39.57 10.55
CA SER A 689 -23.26 40.76 9.72
C SER A 689 -24.76 41.08 9.72
N LEU A 690 -25.62 40.09 9.48
CA LEU A 690 -27.07 40.26 9.58
C LEU A 690 -27.53 40.64 11.00
N LEU A 691 -26.95 40.03 12.03
CA LEU A 691 -27.23 40.37 13.42
C LEU A 691 -26.80 41.82 13.74
N THR A 692 -25.72 42.31 13.13
CA THR A 692 -25.30 43.71 13.20
C THR A 692 -26.34 44.61 12.52
N VAL A 693 -26.78 44.31 11.30
CA VAL A 693 -27.85 45.06 10.59
C VAL A 693 -29.12 45.13 11.42
N PHE A 694 -29.58 43.98 11.94
CA PHE A 694 -30.75 43.90 12.82
C PHE A 694 -30.56 44.74 14.09
N GLY A 695 -29.37 44.68 14.69
CA GLY A 695 -29.01 45.48 15.86
C GLY A 695 -29.06 46.99 15.59
N ILE A 696 -28.66 47.46 14.42
CA ILE A 696 -28.79 48.87 14.01
C ILE A 696 -30.27 49.23 13.84
N LEU A 697 -31.04 48.45 13.09
CA LEU A 697 -32.46 48.71 12.80
C LEU A 697 -33.36 48.63 14.05
N ARG A 698 -32.94 47.90 15.09
CA ARG A 698 -33.66 47.76 16.37
C ARG A 698 -33.13 48.63 17.50
N ASP A 699 -32.14 49.49 17.26
CA ASP A 699 -31.50 50.33 18.30
C ASP A 699 -30.93 49.49 19.47
N TRP A 700 -30.34 48.35 19.14
CA TRP A 700 -29.80 47.40 20.12
C TRP A 700 -28.38 47.81 20.54
N HIS A 701 -28.23 48.25 21.78
CA HIS A 701 -26.96 48.76 22.32
C HIS A 701 -25.78 47.77 22.18
N SER A 702 -26.02 46.46 22.35
CA SER A 702 -24.97 45.44 22.21
C SER A 702 -24.53 45.19 20.75
N ARG A 703 -25.14 45.84 19.76
CA ARG A 703 -24.71 45.77 18.35
C ARG A 703 -23.22 46.09 18.18
N HIS A 704 -22.67 46.99 19.00
CA HIS A 704 -21.25 47.36 18.92
C HIS A 704 -20.31 46.21 19.29
N VAL A 705 -20.75 45.24 20.12
CA VAL A 705 -19.97 44.02 20.40
C VAL A 705 -19.94 43.11 19.17
N VAL A 706 -21.11 42.87 18.55
CA VAL A 706 -21.22 42.09 17.31
C VAL A 706 -20.45 42.73 16.17
N GLN A 707 -20.56 44.07 16.03
CA GLN A 707 -19.84 44.87 15.04
C GLN A 707 -18.32 44.81 15.26
N VAL A 708 -17.82 44.88 16.49
CA VAL A 708 -16.38 44.70 16.79
C VAL A 708 -15.90 43.31 16.37
N ILE A 709 -16.64 42.25 16.71
CA ILE A 709 -16.28 40.87 16.36
C ILE A 709 -16.21 40.71 14.83
N VAL A 710 -17.27 41.08 14.11
CA VAL A 710 -17.33 40.88 12.65
C VAL A 710 -16.36 41.80 11.89
N CYS A 711 -16.13 43.03 12.36
CA CYS A 711 -15.11 43.90 11.76
C CYS A 711 -13.69 43.36 11.96
N THR A 712 -13.36 42.86 13.16
CA THR A 712 -12.05 42.25 13.44
C THR A 712 -11.85 41.01 12.57
N ALA A 713 -12.90 40.20 12.41
CA ALA A 713 -12.87 39.00 11.59
C ALA A 713 -12.64 39.30 10.10
N HIS A 714 -13.32 40.31 9.53
CA HIS A 714 -13.08 40.74 8.14
C HIS A 714 -11.63 41.25 7.93
N VAL A 715 -11.09 42.07 8.84
CA VAL A 715 -9.70 42.54 8.75
C VAL A 715 -8.71 41.37 8.80
N TYR A 716 -8.95 40.40 9.68
CA TYR A 716 -8.15 39.19 9.79
C TYR A 716 -8.22 38.31 8.53
N GLY A 717 -9.42 38.10 7.98
CA GLY A 717 -9.62 37.35 6.74
C GLY A 717 -8.88 37.97 5.56
N VAL A 718 -8.99 39.28 5.35
CA VAL A 718 -8.29 40.00 4.27
C VAL A 718 -6.77 40.00 4.50
N ALA A 719 -6.31 40.12 5.74
CA ALA A 719 -4.89 40.02 6.05
C ALA A 719 -4.31 38.65 5.69
N LEU A 720 -5.00 37.55 6.05
CA LEU A 720 -4.59 36.20 5.66
C LEU A 720 -4.70 35.95 4.15
N TYR A 721 -5.72 36.51 3.49
CA TYR A 721 -5.92 36.38 2.05
C TYR A 721 -4.73 36.93 1.24
N TYR A 722 -4.21 38.10 1.64
CA TYR A 722 -2.99 38.68 1.08
C TYR A 722 -1.73 37.95 1.55
N LEU A 723 -1.62 37.60 2.84
CA LEU A 723 -0.43 36.96 3.39
C LEU A 723 -0.16 35.58 2.79
N THR A 724 -1.21 34.79 2.55
CA THR A 724 -1.08 33.46 1.91
C THR A 724 -0.60 33.58 0.47
N ASN A 725 -1.21 34.44 -0.36
CA ASN A 725 -0.73 34.65 -1.74
C ASN A 725 0.70 35.21 -1.77
N TRP A 726 1.06 36.09 -0.83
CA TRP A 726 2.43 36.59 -0.68
C TRP A 726 3.40 35.48 -0.27
N ASN A 727 3.00 34.57 0.62
CA ASN A 727 3.80 33.41 1.01
C ASN A 727 4.00 32.46 -0.18
N GLU A 728 2.93 32.06 -0.86
CA GLU A 728 3.00 31.17 -2.03
C GLU A 728 3.88 31.74 -3.14
N SER A 729 3.69 33.00 -3.50
CA SER A 729 4.50 33.65 -4.54
C SER A 729 5.96 33.90 -4.14
N ARG A 730 6.29 34.03 -2.85
CA ARG A 730 7.67 34.27 -2.38
C ARG A 730 8.44 33.01 -1.98
N VAL A 731 7.75 31.97 -1.51
CA VAL A 731 8.35 30.73 -0.98
C VAL A 731 8.23 29.59 -1.99
N HIS A 732 7.10 29.51 -2.71
CA HIS A 732 6.81 28.44 -3.66
C HIS A 732 6.88 28.89 -5.13
N GLY A 733 6.97 30.20 -5.39
CA GLY A 733 7.10 30.77 -6.74
C GLY A 733 5.82 30.73 -7.58
N VAL A 734 4.69 30.33 -6.98
CA VAL A 734 3.41 30.15 -7.69
C VAL A 734 2.63 31.47 -7.71
N ALA A 735 2.08 31.83 -8.88
CA ALA A 735 1.16 32.95 -9.05
C ALA A 735 -0.25 32.42 -9.35
N TYR A 736 -1.21 32.73 -8.49
CA TYR A 736 -2.62 32.37 -8.68
C TYR A 736 -3.45 33.46 -9.41
N SER A 737 -2.89 34.65 -9.55
CA SER A 737 -3.47 35.75 -10.30
C SER A 737 -2.95 35.73 -11.73
N ARG A 738 -3.82 36.06 -12.69
CA ARG A 738 -3.37 36.35 -14.06
C ARG A 738 -2.36 37.50 -14.09
N PRO A 739 -1.35 37.47 -15.00
CA PRO A 739 -0.26 38.44 -15.01
C PRO A 739 -0.67 39.84 -15.49
N GLU A 740 -1.83 40.02 -16.12
CA GLU A 740 -2.28 41.35 -16.55
C GLU A 740 -2.63 42.25 -15.36
N THR A 741 -2.17 43.50 -15.42
CA THR A 741 -2.37 44.55 -14.40
C THR A 741 -3.80 44.68 -13.91
N LEU A 742 -4.79 44.43 -14.78
CA LEU A 742 -6.22 44.44 -14.43
C LEU A 742 -6.56 43.42 -13.33
N TYR A 743 -6.15 42.17 -13.49
CA TYR A 743 -6.55 41.08 -12.60
C TYR A 743 -5.82 41.19 -11.26
N PHE A 744 -4.54 41.54 -11.23
CA PHE A 744 -3.83 41.72 -9.97
C PHE A 744 -4.18 43.04 -9.25
N TRP A 745 -4.09 44.20 -9.91
CA TRP A 745 -4.24 45.48 -9.20
C TRP A 745 -5.69 45.94 -9.04
N VAL A 746 -6.57 45.66 -10.01
CA VAL A 746 -7.97 46.12 -9.95
C VAL A 746 -8.86 45.08 -9.27
N TYR A 747 -8.78 43.81 -9.67
CA TYR A 747 -9.61 42.76 -9.06
C TYR A 747 -9.00 42.30 -7.73
N TYR A 748 -7.80 41.70 -7.74
CA TYR A 748 -7.21 41.08 -6.55
C TYR A 748 -6.93 42.10 -5.43
N VAL A 749 -6.26 43.22 -5.72
CA VAL A 749 -6.06 44.29 -4.71
C VAL A 749 -7.28 45.20 -4.59
N GLY A 750 -7.76 45.76 -5.71
CA GLY A 750 -8.77 46.82 -5.70
C GLY A 750 -10.14 46.44 -5.14
N PHE A 751 -10.66 45.23 -5.42
CA PHE A 751 -11.95 44.79 -4.89
C PHE A 751 -11.86 44.24 -3.46
N ASN A 752 -10.70 43.76 -3.00
CA ASN A 752 -10.51 43.27 -1.64
C ASN A 752 -10.13 44.36 -0.63
N LEU A 753 -9.43 45.42 -1.05
CA LEU A 753 -9.01 46.51 -0.16
C LEU A 753 -10.15 47.19 0.63
N PRO A 754 -11.35 47.45 0.07
CA PRO A 754 -12.50 47.97 0.82
C PRO A 754 -12.89 47.11 2.04
N TRP A 755 -12.72 45.79 1.96
CA TRP A 755 -13.01 44.84 3.05
C TRP A 755 -12.00 44.91 4.21
N ALA A 756 -10.86 45.58 4.04
CA ALA A 756 -10.01 45.99 5.16
C ALA A 756 -10.40 47.39 5.67
N ILE A 757 -10.55 48.37 4.77
CA ILE A 757 -10.72 49.79 5.12
C ILE A 757 -12.06 50.03 5.86
N VAL A 758 -13.18 49.53 5.33
CA VAL A 758 -14.50 49.81 5.92
C VAL A 758 -14.64 49.20 7.32
N PRO A 759 -14.27 47.91 7.54
CA PRO A 759 -14.22 47.34 8.88
C PRO A 759 -13.33 48.10 9.87
N LEU A 760 -12.15 48.59 9.46
CA LEU A 760 -11.30 49.40 10.36
C LEU A 760 -11.97 50.72 10.80
N VAL A 761 -12.70 51.39 9.89
CA VAL A 761 -13.47 52.61 10.22
C VAL A 761 -14.63 52.29 11.17
N LEU A 762 -15.38 51.22 10.90
CA LEU A 762 -16.53 50.79 11.71
C LEU A 762 -16.11 50.23 13.10
N LEU A 763 -14.94 49.62 13.18
CA LEU A 763 -14.29 49.18 14.42
C LEU A 763 -13.90 50.40 15.27
N ARG A 764 -13.29 51.43 14.66
CA ARG A 764 -12.93 52.68 15.34
C ARG A 764 -14.16 53.43 15.87
N ASP A 765 -15.25 53.49 15.12
CA ASP A 765 -16.51 54.08 15.62
C ASP A 765 -17.06 53.30 16.82
N SER A 766 -17.18 51.97 16.71
CA SER A 766 -17.68 51.14 17.82
C SER A 766 -16.80 51.23 19.06
N TRP A 767 -15.47 51.23 18.90
CA TRP A 767 -14.52 51.46 20.00
C TRP A 767 -14.75 52.82 20.69
N SER A 768 -14.92 53.89 19.90
CA SER A 768 -15.23 55.24 20.41
C SER A 768 -16.57 55.27 21.16
N GLN A 769 -17.62 54.63 20.62
CA GLN A 769 -18.95 54.62 21.23
C GLN A 769 -18.98 53.84 22.54
N VAL A 770 -18.32 52.67 22.59
CA VAL A 770 -18.15 51.87 23.82
C VAL A 770 -17.34 52.65 24.87
N SER A 771 -16.22 53.27 24.47
CA SER A 771 -15.38 54.07 25.37
C SER A 771 -16.14 55.26 25.99
N LYS A 772 -16.94 55.98 25.19
CA LYS A 772 -17.80 57.08 25.69
C LYS A 772 -18.87 56.60 26.65
N ALA A 773 -19.46 55.43 26.42
CA ALA A 773 -20.46 54.85 27.31
C ALA A 773 -19.85 54.49 28.69
N PHE A 774 -18.63 53.95 28.72
CA PHE A 774 -17.90 53.70 29.97
C PHE A 774 -17.50 55.01 30.68
N ALA A 775 -17.01 56.02 29.95
CA ALA A 775 -16.68 57.32 30.53
C ALA A 775 -17.91 57.99 31.19
N ALA A 776 -19.05 58.02 30.49
CA ALA A 776 -20.31 58.55 31.05
C ALA A 776 -20.83 57.73 32.25
N LEU A 777 -20.57 56.42 32.29
CA LEU A 777 -20.88 55.58 33.44
C LEU A 777 -19.97 55.87 34.64
N GLU A 778 -18.68 56.18 34.42
CA GLU A 778 -17.78 56.63 35.48
C GLU A 778 -18.13 58.02 36.01
N GLU A 779 -18.46 58.98 35.14
CA GLU A 779 -18.93 60.30 35.56
C GLU A 779 -20.20 60.20 36.43
N LYS A 780 -21.18 59.37 36.02
CA LYS A 780 -22.40 59.08 36.79
C LYS A 780 -22.15 58.25 38.07
N LYS A 781 -20.96 57.69 38.27
CA LYS A 781 -20.54 57.07 39.54
C LYS A 781 -19.77 58.04 40.45
N ARG A 782 -19.28 59.16 39.91
CA ARG A 782 -18.48 60.18 40.62
C ARG A 782 -19.31 61.39 41.06
N GLY A 783 -20.41 61.69 40.36
CA GLY A 783 -21.44 62.64 40.77
C GLY A 783 -22.72 61.93 41.19
#